data_AF-M2B2N9-F1
#
_entry.id   AF-M2B2N9-F1
#
_cell.length_a   1.000
_cell.length_b   1.000
_cell.length_c   1.000
_cell.angle_alpha   90.00
_cell.angle_beta   90.00
_cell.angle_gamma   90.00
#
_symmetry.space_group_name_H-M   'P 1'
#
loop_
_entity.id
_entity.type
_entity.pdbx_description
1 polymer ?
#
loop_
_entity_poly.entity_id
_entity_poly.type
_entity_poly.pdbx_seq_one_letter_code
_entity_poly.pdbx_strand_id
1 'polypeptide(L)'
;MKQHLKRLFSQAWFLQAIAFLAIGFAFAWWLRGPSASDSSAGSQGVVAEHASNAPAIWTCSMHPQIRRDGPGSCPICGMDLVPVKKSASGVRTVSINADVKKLMNIQTVPVGRRYVTADVRMVGKIEYDETRLAHITAWVSGRLDRLYVDFTGVEVNKGDHMAYIYSEELYTAQQELIAALESNAGRSSSRFVKPIDLAESAREKLRLLGITEGQIQGIEQRGKPTEHLTIYSPASGIVVEKLRQEGDRVRTGDRIYTVADLSHLWVQMDAYESDLAWLRYGQEVEFTTEAYPGEVFKGQIAFIDPVLNKDTRTVKVRVNVSNEDGRLKPEMFVRAIVRSKIAAGGRVLDASLAGKWISPMHPEIVKDEPGDCDICGMPLVRAESLGYVTAEPSDTAKPLVIPVSAALLTGTRAIVYVQVPDAEEPTYEGREIVLGPRAGDYYLVKSGLKEGELVVTNGNFKLDSALQISAKPSMMTPSGGGGGGGHNHGGDAMPKGDGDAMTDHSQMSLPPKVSQQMLAVLESVKSVEAAIEEAELSKIRDAFAMVGQRVAAVDGNALSGDMGAQWREFAMLLRNDSVEGQDIQSLQDADRVTLVTKEHAMRLQKMFGISHAGHEMPEETLDVPMAFRQQLDRLLPAYLAIGDGLASDKVATAASGVDQLHQSLNSIDTSGLDDVVAKRWASETRSLSSITARLAKATDLEAMRSAFALLSDELITIQRMFGFHSGSQLFELHCPMAFDGRGATWLQSNDTVRNPYYGGSMLKCADKVAPLITAPPPRGGEHDKHNHG
;
A
#
# COMPACT_ATOMS: atom_id res chain seq x y z
N MET A 1 -103.81 -18.95 32.49
CA MET A 1 -102.66 -18.16 33.00
C MET A 1 -101.27 -18.82 32.84
N LYS A 2 -101.12 -19.94 32.10
CA LYS A 2 -99.80 -20.52 31.72
C LYS A 2 -99.48 -20.47 30.20
N GLN A 3 -100.36 -19.86 29.38
CA GLN A 3 -100.15 -19.73 27.92
C GLN A 3 -99.82 -18.30 27.43
N HIS A 4 -100.01 -17.26 28.26
CA HIS A 4 -99.61 -15.88 27.91
C HIS A 4 -98.16 -15.54 28.31
N LEU A 5 -97.52 -16.33 29.19
CA LEU A 5 -96.14 -16.08 29.63
C LEU A 5 -95.06 -16.69 28.71
N LYS A 6 -95.44 -17.63 27.82
CA LYS A 6 -94.51 -18.23 26.81
C LYS A 6 -94.32 -17.40 25.55
N ARG A 7 -95.20 -16.42 25.25
CA ARG A 7 -95.08 -15.53 24.09
C ARG A 7 -94.19 -14.29 24.32
N LEU A 8 -93.99 -13.88 25.57
CA LEU A 8 -93.10 -12.75 25.92
C LEU A 8 -91.61 -13.15 25.99
N PHE A 9 -91.31 -14.41 26.36
CA PHE A 9 -89.93 -14.90 26.40
C PHE A 9 -89.37 -15.34 25.03
N SER A 10 -90.20 -15.61 24.02
CA SER A 10 -89.74 -15.99 22.67
C SER A 10 -89.47 -14.79 21.75
N GLN A 11 -89.97 -13.59 22.07
CA GLN A 11 -89.70 -12.36 21.30
C GLN A 11 -88.47 -11.59 21.80
N ALA A 12 -88.09 -11.74 23.08
CA ALA A 12 -86.91 -11.09 23.64
C ALA A 12 -85.58 -11.68 23.11
N TRP A 13 -85.50 -13.01 22.91
CA TRP A 13 -84.30 -13.65 22.35
C TRP A 13 -84.12 -13.32 20.86
N PHE A 14 -85.23 -13.16 20.13
CA PHE A 14 -85.21 -12.76 18.71
C PHE A 14 -84.75 -11.30 18.53
N LEU A 15 -85.17 -10.39 19.41
CA LEU A 15 -84.72 -8.98 19.38
C LEU A 15 -83.25 -8.82 19.83
N GLN A 16 -82.78 -9.60 20.80
CA GLN A 16 -81.36 -9.63 21.19
C GLN A 16 -80.47 -10.22 20.09
N ALA A 17 -80.90 -11.27 19.39
CA ALA A 17 -80.16 -11.85 18.27
C ALA A 17 -80.05 -10.87 17.08
N ILE A 18 -81.10 -10.10 16.79
CA ILE A 18 -81.10 -9.08 15.73
C ILE A 18 -80.16 -7.91 16.09
N ALA A 19 -80.10 -7.49 17.36
CA ALA A 19 -79.18 -6.44 17.82
C ALA A 19 -77.70 -6.87 17.73
N PHE A 20 -77.36 -8.11 18.11
CA PHE A 20 -76.00 -8.63 17.96
C PHE A 20 -75.60 -8.85 16.49
N LEU A 21 -76.54 -9.24 15.62
CA LEU A 21 -76.32 -9.31 14.16
C LEU A 21 -76.10 -7.93 13.55
N ALA A 22 -76.85 -6.91 13.96
CA ALA A 22 -76.68 -5.54 13.45
C ALA A 22 -75.36 -4.90 13.88
N ILE A 23 -74.91 -5.15 15.12
CA ILE A 23 -73.61 -4.67 15.63
C ILE A 23 -72.45 -5.42 14.94
N GLY A 24 -72.59 -6.73 14.70
CA GLY A 24 -71.64 -7.51 13.93
C GLY A 24 -71.55 -7.09 12.46
N PHE A 25 -72.68 -6.73 11.84
CA PHE A 25 -72.73 -6.26 10.45
C PHE A 25 -72.12 -4.85 10.30
N ALA A 26 -72.34 -3.95 11.27
CA ALA A 26 -71.72 -2.62 11.29
C ALA A 26 -70.20 -2.68 11.52
N PHE A 27 -69.72 -3.61 12.35
CA PHE A 27 -68.29 -3.83 12.59
C PHE A 27 -67.59 -4.47 11.38
N ALA A 28 -68.26 -5.39 10.67
CA ALA A 28 -67.75 -6.00 9.43
C ALA A 28 -67.72 -5.02 8.23
N TRP A 29 -68.64 -4.05 8.19
CA TRP A 29 -68.69 -3.01 7.15
C TRP A 29 -67.63 -1.92 7.34
N TRP A 30 -67.17 -1.68 8.57
CA TRP A 30 -66.08 -0.74 8.86
C TRP A 30 -64.68 -1.32 8.60
N LEU A 31 -64.52 -2.65 8.68
CA LEU A 31 -63.25 -3.36 8.45
C LEU A 31 -63.01 -3.79 6.98
N ARG A 32 -63.97 -3.56 6.07
CA ARG A 32 -63.88 -4.02 4.67
C ARG A 32 -63.94 -2.84 3.69
N GLY A 33 -62.80 -2.25 3.39
CA GLY A 33 -62.64 -1.37 2.23
C GLY A 33 -62.93 -2.12 0.92
N PRO A 34 -63.45 -1.45 -0.12
CA PRO A 34 -63.99 -2.13 -1.30
C PRO A 34 -62.87 -2.65 -2.21
N SER A 35 -62.87 -3.98 -2.42
CA SER A 35 -62.31 -4.62 -3.61
C SER A 35 -63.42 -4.69 -4.68
N ALA A 36 -63.15 -4.17 -5.87
CA ALA A 36 -63.98 -4.35 -7.05
C ALA A 36 -63.17 -5.11 -8.12
N SER A 37 -63.72 -6.22 -8.60
CA SER A 37 -63.25 -6.98 -9.76
C SER A 37 -64.25 -6.83 -10.91
N ASP A 38 -63.70 -6.42 -12.06
CA ASP A 38 -64.04 -6.68 -13.46
C ASP A 38 -65.50 -6.72 -13.94
N SER A 39 -65.82 -5.86 -14.92
CA SER A 39 -65.85 -6.29 -16.34
C SER A 39 -66.23 -5.15 -17.33
N SER A 40 -65.41 -5.07 -18.39
CA SER A 40 -65.65 -4.59 -19.77
C SER A 40 -66.87 -3.70 -20.11
N ALA A 41 -66.61 -2.50 -20.64
CA ALA A 41 -66.80 -2.16 -22.08
C ALA A 41 -66.86 -0.64 -22.33
N GLY A 42 -66.10 -0.18 -23.34
CA GLY A 42 -66.62 0.78 -24.32
C GLY A 42 -66.59 2.29 -24.03
N SER A 43 -65.44 2.89 -24.33
CA SER A 43 -65.30 4.06 -25.22
C SER A 43 -65.50 5.51 -24.70
N GLN A 44 -64.49 6.32 -25.07
CA GLN A 44 -64.48 7.77 -25.33
C GLN A 44 -64.32 8.77 -24.17
N GLY A 45 -63.05 9.12 -23.91
CA GLY A 45 -62.48 10.40 -24.36
C GLY A 45 -62.75 11.63 -23.49
N VAL A 46 -61.82 11.96 -22.58
CA VAL A 46 -61.50 13.34 -22.22
C VAL A 46 -59.99 13.46 -21.93
N VAL A 47 -59.39 14.49 -22.51
CA VAL A 47 -57.96 14.78 -22.59
C VAL A 47 -57.49 15.43 -21.28
N ALA A 48 -56.41 14.92 -20.68
CA ALA A 48 -55.66 15.62 -19.63
C ALA A 48 -54.17 15.22 -19.64
N GLU A 49 -53.33 16.25 -19.69
CA GLU A 49 -51.87 16.32 -19.81
C GLU A 49 -51.03 15.24 -19.11
N HIS A 50 -50.10 14.67 -19.89
CA HIS A 50 -48.97 13.90 -19.42
C HIS A 50 -47.91 14.81 -18.76
N ALA A 51 -47.77 14.72 -17.44
CA ALA A 51 -46.49 14.95 -16.78
C ALA A 51 -45.81 13.59 -16.60
N SER A 52 -44.91 13.25 -17.52
CA SER A 52 -44.10 12.03 -17.51
C SER A 52 -43.07 12.08 -16.38
N ASN A 53 -43.29 11.30 -15.32
CA ASN A 53 -42.25 10.98 -14.34
C ASN A 53 -42.40 9.52 -13.88
N ALA A 54 -42.29 8.59 -14.83
CA ALA A 54 -42.13 7.18 -14.50
C ALA A 54 -40.71 6.94 -13.96
N PRO A 55 -40.53 6.19 -12.86
CA PRO A 55 -39.19 5.82 -12.38
C PRO A 55 -38.51 4.96 -13.45
N ALA A 56 -37.35 5.38 -13.92
CA ALA A 56 -36.65 4.72 -15.02
C ALA A 56 -36.12 3.32 -14.65
N ILE A 57 -35.88 3.03 -13.37
CA ILE A 57 -35.26 1.77 -12.91
C ILE A 57 -35.83 1.34 -11.54
N TRP A 58 -36.09 0.04 -11.38
CA TRP A 58 -36.53 -0.63 -10.15
C TRP A 58 -35.44 -1.60 -9.64
N THR A 59 -35.23 -1.70 -8.33
CA THR A 59 -34.19 -2.55 -7.73
C THR A 59 -34.62 -3.28 -6.45
N CYS A 60 -33.96 -4.40 -6.12
CA CYS A 60 -34.22 -5.19 -4.92
C CYS A 60 -33.42 -4.64 -3.72
N SER A 61 -34.07 -4.39 -2.57
CA SER A 61 -33.40 -3.89 -1.37
C SER A 61 -32.31 -4.82 -0.81
N MET A 62 -32.39 -6.13 -1.07
CA MET A 62 -31.38 -7.10 -0.66
C MET A 62 -30.37 -7.47 -1.75
N HIS A 63 -30.73 -7.25 -3.02
CA HIS A 63 -29.87 -7.56 -4.17
C HIS A 63 -29.85 -6.35 -5.13
N PRO A 64 -29.15 -5.25 -4.77
CA PRO A 64 -29.17 -4.00 -5.54
C PRO A 64 -28.61 -4.11 -6.96
N GLN A 65 -27.92 -5.22 -7.25
CA GLN A 65 -27.45 -5.63 -8.56
C GLN A 65 -28.58 -6.03 -9.53
N ILE A 66 -29.77 -6.37 -9.02
CA ILE A 66 -30.93 -6.68 -9.84
C ILE A 66 -31.66 -5.39 -10.19
N ARG A 67 -31.80 -5.12 -11.48
CA ARG A 67 -32.44 -3.92 -12.01
C ARG A 67 -33.34 -4.24 -13.18
N ARG A 68 -34.49 -3.56 -13.22
CA ARG A 68 -35.49 -3.71 -14.29
C ARG A 68 -36.15 -2.36 -14.57
N ASP A 69 -36.65 -2.19 -15.78
CA ASP A 69 -37.33 -0.94 -16.21
C ASP A 69 -38.78 -0.86 -15.71
N GLY A 70 -39.22 -1.87 -14.95
CA GLY A 70 -40.57 -1.94 -14.38
C GLY A 70 -40.63 -2.73 -13.08
N PRO A 71 -41.79 -2.67 -12.39
CA PRO A 71 -42.04 -3.45 -11.18
C PRO A 71 -41.95 -4.96 -11.47
N GLY A 72 -41.53 -5.74 -10.49
CA GLY A 72 -41.41 -7.20 -10.59
C GLY A 72 -40.72 -7.78 -9.37
N SER A 73 -40.44 -9.08 -9.36
CA SER A 73 -39.78 -9.75 -8.23
C SER A 73 -38.30 -10.03 -8.52
N CYS A 74 -37.46 -9.93 -7.50
CA CYS A 74 -36.04 -10.24 -7.56
C CYS A 74 -35.84 -11.74 -7.90
N PRO A 75 -35.06 -12.11 -8.93
CA PRO A 75 -34.81 -13.50 -9.28
C PRO A 75 -33.91 -14.23 -8.29
N ILE A 76 -33.22 -13.51 -7.39
CA ILE A 76 -32.34 -14.10 -6.38
C ILE A 76 -33.14 -14.43 -5.10
N CYS A 77 -33.96 -13.50 -4.61
CA CYS A 77 -34.63 -13.67 -3.30
C CYS A 77 -36.16 -13.59 -3.34
N GLY A 78 -36.77 -13.43 -4.50
CA GLY A 78 -38.22 -13.42 -4.68
C GLY A 78 -38.95 -12.19 -4.14
N MET A 79 -38.26 -11.21 -3.54
CA MET A 79 -38.89 -9.97 -3.04
C MET A 79 -39.21 -8.98 -4.16
N ASP A 80 -40.26 -8.18 -3.98
CA ASP A 80 -40.65 -7.15 -4.94
C ASP A 80 -39.57 -6.07 -5.09
N LEU A 81 -39.33 -5.67 -6.34
CA LEU A 81 -38.46 -4.58 -6.70
C LEU A 81 -39.11 -3.25 -6.29
N VAL A 82 -38.29 -2.32 -5.85
CA VAL A 82 -38.67 -1.00 -5.33
C VAL A 82 -38.19 0.08 -6.33
N PRO A 83 -38.97 1.12 -6.62
CA PRO A 83 -38.58 2.12 -7.62
C PRO A 83 -37.46 3.01 -7.10
N VAL A 84 -36.42 3.22 -7.91
CA VAL A 84 -35.32 4.13 -7.56
C VAL A 84 -35.79 5.57 -7.83
N LYS A 85 -35.98 6.36 -6.77
CA LYS A 85 -36.23 7.80 -6.90
C LYS A 85 -34.95 8.50 -7.37
N LYS A 86 -35.03 9.37 -8.39
CA LYS A 86 -33.94 10.29 -8.75
C LYS A 86 -33.63 11.18 -7.52
N SER A 87 -32.56 10.85 -6.80
CA SER A 87 -32.00 11.73 -5.77
C SER A 87 -31.16 12.83 -6.41
N ALA A 88 -30.94 13.91 -5.63
CA ALA A 88 -30.31 15.17 -6.00
C ALA A 88 -29.23 15.12 -7.10
N SER A 89 -29.18 16.21 -7.89
CA SER A 89 -28.22 16.41 -8.98
C SER A 89 -26.78 16.27 -8.45
N GLY A 90 -26.00 15.39 -9.09
CA GLY A 90 -24.64 15.05 -8.67
C GLY A 90 -24.35 13.54 -8.74
N VAL A 91 -23.14 13.21 -9.18
CA VAL A 91 -22.72 11.83 -9.46
C VAL A 91 -22.66 11.00 -8.17
N ARG A 92 -22.04 11.53 -7.11
CA ARG A 92 -21.90 10.88 -5.78
C ARG A 92 -22.68 11.58 -4.66
N THR A 93 -23.82 12.18 -4.97
CA THR A 93 -24.62 12.96 -4.00
C THR A 93 -25.81 12.18 -3.48
N VAL A 94 -26.05 12.27 -2.17
CA VAL A 94 -27.22 11.72 -1.48
C VAL A 94 -27.86 12.80 -0.63
N SER A 95 -29.16 13.00 -0.83
CA SER A 95 -29.98 13.91 -0.02
C SER A 95 -30.90 13.09 0.85
N ILE A 96 -30.98 13.44 2.13
CA ILE A 96 -31.83 12.77 3.10
C ILE A 96 -32.62 13.81 3.90
N ASN A 97 -33.84 13.45 4.28
CA ASN A 97 -34.64 14.27 5.18
C ASN A 97 -33.97 14.39 6.58
N ALA A 98 -34.21 15.51 7.27
CA ALA A 98 -33.72 15.77 8.62
C ALA A 98 -34.05 14.66 9.66
N ASP A 99 -35.21 14.01 9.57
CA ASP A 99 -35.57 12.91 10.48
C ASP A 99 -34.73 11.66 10.22
N VAL A 100 -34.48 11.36 8.94
CA VAL A 100 -33.59 10.27 8.52
C VAL A 100 -32.15 10.55 8.96
N LYS A 101 -31.68 11.81 8.87
CA LYS A 101 -30.37 12.22 9.39
C LYS A 101 -30.24 11.91 10.90
N LYS A 102 -31.28 12.21 11.69
CA LYS A 102 -31.30 11.92 13.13
C LYS A 102 -31.31 10.42 13.40
N LEU A 103 -32.14 9.65 12.69
CA LEU A 103 -32.20 8.18 12.81
C LEU A 103 -30.88 7.50 12.41
N MET A 104 -30.20 8.03 11.39
CA MET A 104 -28.88 7.55 10.96
C MET A 104 -27.78 7.94 11.96
N ASN A 105 -28.05 8.89 12.87
CA ASN A 105 -27.12 9.49 13.83
C ASN A 105 -25.88 10.08 13.13
N ILE A 106 -26.10 10.82 12.03
CA ILE A 106 -24.98 11.38 11.26
C ILE A 106 -24.33 12.51 12.03
N GLN A 107 -23.03 12.39 12.24
CA GLN A 107 -22.20 13.41 12.89
C GLN A 107 -21.15 13.92 11.92
N THR A 108 -20.87 15.22 11.97
CA THR A 108 -19.89 15.88 11.11
C THR A 108 -18.88 16.67 11.93
N VAL A 109 -17.67 16.81 11.39
CA VAL A 109 -16.57 17.57 11.97
C VAL A 109 -15.95 18.43 10.87
N PRO A 110 -15.58 19.69 11.14
CA PRO A 110 -14.87 20.52 10.17
C PRO A 110 -13.46 19.98 9.92
N VAL A 111 -13.09 19.89 8.65
CA VAL A 111 -11.71 19.68 8.19
C VAL A 111 -10.89 20.89 8.62
N GLY A 112 -9.80 20.67 9.34
CA GLY A 112 -8.99 21.76 9.87
C GLY A 112 -7.51 21.46 9.78
N ARG A 113 -6.70 22.52 9.79
CA ARG A 113 -5.24 22.37 9.83
C ARG A 113 -4.75 22.36 11.28
N ARG A 114 -4.07 21.28 11.69
CA ARG A 114 -3.46 21.19 13.03
C ARG A 114 -2.23 20.30 13.03
N TYR A 115 -1.32 20.56 13.96
CA TYR A 115 -0.26 19.60 14.28
C TYR A 115 -0.89 18.36 14.90
N VAL A 116 -0.45 17.21 14.43
CA VAL A 116 -0.86 15.89 14.93
C VAL A 116 0.37 15.16 15.43
N THR A 117 0.16 14.30 16.43
CA THR A 117 1.20 13.46 16.99
C THR A 117 0.88 12.02 16.62
N ALA A 118 1.87 11.31 16.08
CA ALA A 118 1.83 9.87 15.92
C ALA A 118 2.54 9.23 17.12
N ASP A 119 1.82 8.37 17.83
CA ASP A 119 2.39 7.54 18.88
C ASP A 119 2.79 6.20 18.27
N VAL A 120 4.08 6.02 18.02
CA VAL A 120 4.63 4.74 17.55
C VAL A 120 4.95 3.88 18.75
N ARG A 121 4.22 2.77 18.91
CA ARG A 121 4.44 1.83 20.00
C ARG A 121 5.34 0.71 19.51
N MET A 122 6.43 0.48 20.21
CA MET A 122 7.39 -0.57 19.89
C MET A 122 7.58 -1.47 21.11
N VAL A 123 7.98 -2.71 20.83
CA VAL A 123 8.38 -3.68 21.84
C VAL A 123 9.79 -4.15 21.54
N GLY A 124 10.51 -4.54 22.57
CA GLY A 124 11.91 -4.88 22.43
C GLY A 124 12.51 -5.43 23.70
N LYS A 125 13.84 -5.45 23.72
CA LYS A 125 14.61 -5.82 24.90
C LYS A 125 15.84 -4.95 25.06
N ILE A 126 16.39 -4.97 26.27
CA ILE A 126 17.67 -4.34 26.58
C ILE A 126 18.79 -5.30 26.18
N GLU A 127 19.81 -4.78 25.50
CA GLU A 127 21.00 -5.52 25.06
C GLU A 127 22.27 -4.81 25.54
N TYR A 128 23.39 -5.53 25.48
CA TYR A 128 24.70 -4.96 25.75
C TYR A 128 25.06 -3.92 24.68
N ASP A 129 25.76 -2.87 25.09
CA ASP A 129 26.48 -2.05 24.12
C ASP A 129 27.69 -2.85 23.61
N GLU A 130 27.59 -3.38 22.38
CA GLU A 130 28.64 -4.20 21.78
C GLU A 130 29.97 -3.44 21.62
N THR A 131 29.93 -2.10 21.55
CA THR A 131 31.14 -1.27 21.47
C THR A 131 31.91 -1.22 22.80
N ARG A 132 31.25 -1.63 23.89
CA ARG A 132 31.78 -1.66 25.26
C ARG A 132 31.99 -3.08 25.78
N LEU A 133 32.00 -4.07 24.89
CA LEU A 133 32.39 -5.43 25.22
C LEU A 133 33.92 -5.60 25.08
N ALA A 134 34.55 -6.10 26.14
CA ALA A 134 35.94 -6.51 26.15
C ALA A 134 36.03 -8.04 26.20
N HIS A 135 36.76 -8.63 25.25
CA HIS A 135 37.03 -10.07 25.24
C HIS A 135 38.41 -10.34 25.82
N ILE A 136 38.46 -11.17 26.87
CA ILE A 136 39.71 -11.61 27.48
C ILE A 136 40.11 -12.93 26.83
N THR A 137 41.15 -12.89 26.02
CA THR A 137 41.68 -14.05 25.29
C THR A 137 42.97 -14.57 25.92
N ALA A 138 43.29 -15.83 25.65
CA ALA A 138 44.58 -16.40 25.94
C ALA A 138 45.63 -15.85 24.95
N TRP A 139 46.68 -15.20 25.46
CA TRP A 139 47.79 -14.70 24.63
C TRP A 139 48.85 -15.77 24.36
N VAL A 140 48.84 -16.83 25.16
CA VAL A 140 49.73 -17.99 25.05
C VAL A 140 48.95 -19.29 25.17
N SER A 141 49.52 -20.36 24.63
CA SER A 141 48.95 -21.69 24.82
C SER A 141 49.33 -22.24 26.20
N GLY A 142 48.38 -22.89 26.88
CA GLY A 142 48.59 -23.38 28.23
C GLY A 142 47.37 -24.04 28.85
N ARG A 143 47.50 -24.49 30.10
CA ARG A 143 46.39 -25.04 30.91
C ARG A 143 45.98 -24.03 31.98
N LEU A 144 44.69 -23.76 32.10
CA LEU A 144 44.12 -22.88 33.12
C LEU A 144 44.08 -23.63 34.44
N ASP A 145 45.08 -23.44 35.30
CA ASP A 145 45.18 -24.17 36.57
C ASP A 145 44.29 -23.57 37.66
N ARG A 146 43.99 -22.26 37.59
CA ARG A 146 43.05 -21.58 38.49
C ARG A 146 42.36 -20.42 37.79
N LEU A 147 41.09 -20.19 38.09
CA LEU A 147 40.33 -19.02 37.69
C LEU A 147 40.05 -18.20 38.94
N TYR A 148 40.54 -16.96 38.98
CA TYR A 148 40.25 -16.05 40.09
C TYR A 148 38.81 -15.54 40.03
N VAL A 149 38.26 -15.44 38.81
CA VAL A 149 36.84 -15.16 38.56
C VAL A 149 36.15 -16.43 38.09
N ASP A 150 35.41 -17.07 38.98
CA ASP A 150 34.86 -18.41 38.83
C ASP A 150 33.37 -18.43 38.45
N PHE A 151 32.63 -17.31 38.53
CA PHE A 151 31.25 -17.19 38.06
C PHE A 151 31.00 -15.88 37.29
N THR A 152 29.92 -15.82 36.52
CA THR A 152 29.49 -14.62 35.80
C THR A 152 28.75 -13.66 36.73
N GLY A 153 28.74 -12.36 36.40
CA GLY A 153 28.16 -11.29 37.22
C GLY A 153 29.14 -10.65 38.20
N VAL A 154 30.41 -11.08 38.22
CA VAL A 154 31.47 -10.45 39.02
C VAL A 154 31.92 -9.16 38.34
N GLU A 155 31.98 -8.08 39.12
CA GLU A 155 32.58 -6.82 38.71
C GLU A 155 34.12 -6.91 38.81
N VAL A 156 34.80 -6.50 37.75
CA VAL A 156 36.26 -6.50 37.64
C VAL A 156 36.75 -5.13 37.19
N ASN A 157 37.88 -4.71 37.75
CA ASN A 157 38.60 -3.53 37.32
C ASN A 157 39.73 -3.89 36.35
N LYS A 158 40.13 -2.93 35.51
CA LYS A 158 41.34 -3.05 34.71
C LYS A 158 42.54 -3.34 35.62
N GLY A 159 43.24 -4.44 35.34
CA GLY A 159 44.37 -4.92 36.13
C GLY A 159 44.02 -5.98 37.17
N ASP A 160 42.75 -6.34 37.36
CA ASP A 160 42.37 -7.41 38.29
C ASP A 160 42.84 -8.79 37.80
N HIS A 161 43.08 -9.70 38.74
CA HIS A 161 43.50 -11.07 38.47
C HIS A 161 42.32 -11.86 37.89
N MET A 162 42.49 -12.45 36.70
CA MET A 162 41.42 -13.18 36.02
C MET A 162 41.66 -14.70 36.06
N ALA A 163 42.79 -15.14 35.52
CA ALA A 163 43.14 -16.56 35.45
C ALA A 163 44.62 -16.79 35.72
N TYR A 164 44.95 -17.99 36.18
CA TYR A 164 46.31 -18.47 36.41
C TYR A 164 46.59 -19.61 35.44
N ILE A 165 47.51 -19.38 34.50
CA ILE A 165 47.79 -20.28 33.38
C ILE A 165 49.18 -20.90 33.54
N TYR A 166 49.27 -22.22 33.40
CA TYR A 166 50.50 -22.96 33.19
C TYR A 166 50.83 -22.96 31.70
N SER A 167 52.03 -22.51 31.31
CA SER A 167 52.44 -22.44 29.90
C SER A 167 53.90 -22.81 29.71
N GLU A 168 54.15 -23.88 28.96
CA GLU A 168 55.51 -24.32 28.61
C GLU A 168 56.21 -23.30 27.69
N GLU A 169 55.43 -22.64 26.84
CA GLU A 169 55.89 -21.61 25.92
C GLU A 169 56.39 -20.37 26.67
N LEU A 170 55.64 -19.90 27.67
CA LEU A 170 56.06 -18.77 28.52
C LEU A 170 57.31 -19.10 29.33
N TYR A 171 57.40 -20.32 29.86
CA TYR A 171 58.58 -20.74 30.61
C TYR A 171 59.85 -20.64 29.72
N THR A 172 59.76 -21.13 28.50
CA THR A 172 60.86 -21.08 27.52
C THR A 172 61.20 -19.63 27.15
N ALA A 173 60.19 -18.79 26.88
CA ALA A 173 60.40 -17.37 26.55
C ALA A 173 61.05 -16.58 27.71
N GLN A 174 60.72 -16.90 28.95
CA GLN A 174 61.35 -16.30 30.13
C GLN A 174 62.82 -16.74 30.26
N GLN A 175 63.12 -18.03 30.03
CA GLN A 175 64.50 -18.53 30.03
C GLN A 175 65.37 -17.82 28.98
N GLU A 176 64.84 -17.56 27.79
CA GLU A 176 65.52 -16.81 26.75
C GLU A 176 65.86 -15.38 27.20
N LEU A 177 64.93 -14.66 27.84
CA LEU A 177 65.19 -13.31 28.39
C LEU A 177 66.30 -13.35 29.45
N ILE A 178 66.22 -14.28 30.40
CA ILE A 178 67.21 -14.39 31.49
C ILE A 178 68.60 -14.72 30.92
N ALA A 179 68.70 -15.68 30.00
CA ALA A 179 69.95 -16.03 29.34
C ALA A 179 70.52 -14.86 28.52
N ALA A 180 69.66 -14.09 27.85
CA ALA A 180 70.07 -12.91 27.10
C ALA A 180 70.65 -11.81 28.03
N LEU A 181 70.02 -11.57 29.18
CA LEU A 181 70.51 -10.63 30.20
C LEU A 181 71.87 -11.05 30.77
N GLU A 182 72.05 -12.33 31.09
CA GLU A 182 73.34 -12.88 31.54
C GLU A 182 74.43 -12.74 30.47
N SER A 183 74.09 -13.00 29.20
CA SER A 183 75.03 -12.88 28.08
C SER A 183 75.46 -11.44 27.78
N ASN A 184 74.58 -10.47 28.03
CA ASN A 184 74.86 -9.04 27.85
C ASN A 184 75.73 -8.49 28.98
N ALA A 185 75.57 -9.00 30.22
CA ALA A 185 76.38 -8.59 31.37
C ALA A 185 77.89 -8.91 31.21
N GLY A 186 78.24 -9.90 30.36
CA GLY A 186 79.62 -10.34 30.12
C GLY A 186 80.31 -9.76 28.88
N ARG A 187 79.64 -8.93 28.05
CA ARG A 187 80.20 -8.43 26.78
C ARG A 187 80.90 -7.07 26.93
N SER A 188 82.21 -7.04 26.67
CA SER A 188 82.97 -5.79 26.52
C SER A 188 82.62 -5.11 25.19
N SER A 189 82.11 -3.88 25.24
CA SER A 189 81.64 -3.12 24.09
C SER A 189 82.78 -2.78 23.13
N SER A 190 82.78 -3.34 21.92
CA SER A 190 83.66 -2.91 20.82
C SER A 190 83.16 -1.59 20.21
N ARG A 191 84.08 -0.65 19.94
CA ARG A 191 83.78 0.73 19.51
C ARG A 191 83.13 0.87 18.12
N PHE A 192 83.04 -0.20 17.34
CA PHE A 192 82.67 -0.17 15.91
C PHE A 192 81.40 -0.95 15.55
N VAL A 193 80.78 -1.68 16.49
CA VAL A 193 79.56 -2.46 16.24
C VAL A 193 78.59 -2.22 17.38
N LYS A 194 77.41 -1.64 17.10
CA LYS A 194 76.31 -1.61 18.08
C LYS A 194 75.90 -3.08 18.36
N PRO A 195 76.04 -3.58 19.59
CA PRO A 195 75.57 -4.93 19.91
C PRO A 195 74.07 -5.01 19.65
N ILE A 196 73.60 -6.09 19.03
CA ILE A 196 72.16 -6.41 19.02
C ILE A 196 71.77 -6.68 20.47
N ASP A 197 70.83 -5.91 21.00
CA ASP A 197 70.30 -6.15 22.33
C ASP A 197 69.34 -7.33 22.29
N LEU A 198 69.89 -8.52 22.55
CA LEU A 198 69.13 -9.77 22.61
C LEU A 198 68.10 -9.74 23.75
N ALA A 199 68.37 -9.00 24.83
CA ALA A 199 67.44 -8.86 25.93
C ALA A 199 66.22 -8.04 25.48
N GLU A 200 66.44 -6.97 24.71
CA GLU A 200 65.34 -6.18 24.14
C GLU A 200 64.45 -7.01 23.21
N SER A 201 65.05 -7.88 22.38
CA SER A 201 64.29 -8.78 21.52
C SER A 201 63.46 -9.80 22.31
N ALA A 202 64.00 -10.29 23.43
CA ALA A 202 63.29 -11.21 24.32
C ALA A 202 62.17 -10.51 25.13
N ARG A 203 62.36 -9.25 25.54
CA ARG A 203 61.31 -8.42 26.13
C ARG A 203 60.16 -8.23 25.17
N GLU A 204 60.46 -7.86 23.92
CA GLU A 204 59.44 -7.65 22.89
C GLU A 204 58.67 -8.94 22.61
N LYS A 205 59.35 -10.09 22.57
CA LYS A 205 58.69 -11.40 22.45
C LYS A 205 57.70 -11.65 23.61
N LEU A 206 58.10 -11.41 24.86
CA LEU A 206 57.20 -11.56 26.03
C LEU A 206 56.03 -10.56 25.99
N ARG A 207 56.28 -9.31 25.57
CA ARG A 207 55.23 -8.29 25.40
C ARG A 207 54.19 -8.71 24.37
N LEU A 208 54.64 -9.29 23.24
CA LEU A 208 53.76 -9.84 22.20
C LEU A 208 52.97 -11.07 22.66
N LEU A 209 53.51 -11.83 23.63
CA LEU A 209 52.82 -12.93 24.31
C LEU A 209 51.86 -12.44 25.42
N GLY A 210 51.58 -11.14 25.48
CA GLY A 210 50.59 -10.54 26.39
C GLY A 210 51.07 -10.35 27.82
N ILE A 211 52.39 -10.44 28.06
CA ILE A 211 52.99 -10.16 29.37
C ILE A 211 53.10 -8.65 29.56
N THR A 212 52.65 -8.14 30.70
CA THR A 212 52.74 -6.71 31.03
C THR A 212 54.18 -6.30 31.35
N GLU A 213 54.52 -5.02 31.10
CA GLU A 213 55.86 -4.49 31.44
C GLU A 213 56.24 -4.71 32.91
N GLY A 214 55.28 -4.57 33.83
CA GLY A 214 55.49 -4.85 35.25
C GLY A 214 55.83 -6.32 35.52
N GLN A 215 55.20 -7.26 34.80
CA GLN A 215 55.53 -8.68 34.89
C GLN A 215 56.91 -8.98 34.30
N ILE A 216 57.28 -8.34 33.18
CA ILE A 216 58.62 -8.49 32.56
C ILE A 216 59.70 -8.04 33.55
N GLN A 217 59.60 -6.83 34.11
CA GLN A 217 60.53 -6.34 35.13
C GLN A 217 60.60 -7.28 36.34
N GLY A 218 59.46 -7.84 36.76
CA GLY A 218 59.39 -8.84 37.83
C GLY A 218 60.04 -10.19 37.50
N ILE A 219 60.19 -10.54 36.22
CA ILE A 219 60.96 -11.71 35.77
C ILE A 219 62.46 -11.37 35.81
N GLU A 220 62.84 -10.18 35.33
CA GLU A 220 64.25 -9.71 35.32
C GLU A 220 64.84 -9.64 36.74
N GLN A 221 64.10 -9.02 37.68
CA GLN A 221 64.55 -8.88 39.07
C GLN A 221 64.69 -10.24 39.78
N ARG A 222 63.86 -11.22 39.40
CA ARG A 222 63.84 -12.55 40.02
C ARG A 222 64.95 -13.44 39.49
N GLY A 223 65.39 -13.21 38.25
CA GLY A 223 66.44 -13.99 37.59
C GLY A 223 66.12 -15.47 37.39
N LYS A 224 64.86 -15.88 37.54
CA LYS A 224 64.40 -17.27 37.38
C LYS A 224 63.04 -17.32 36.67
N PRO A 225 62.86 -18.24 35.71
CA PRO A 225 61.58 -18.41 35.00
C PRO A 225 60.51 -19.02 35.92
N THR A 226 59.24 -18.74 35.65
CA THR A 226 58.09 -19.42 36.27
C THR A 226 57.25 -20.18 35.26
N GLU A 227 56.74 -21.31 35.70
CA GLU A 227 55.86 -22.19 34.91
C GLU A 227 54.44 -21.61 34.74
N HIS A 228 54.04 -20.72 35.66
CA HIS A 228 52.73 -20.11 35.68
C HIS A 228 52.77 -18.59 35.59
N LEU A 229 51.68 -18.03 35.09
CA LEU A 229 51.45 -16.60 35.02
C LEU A 229 49.98 -16.25 35.30
N THR A 230 49.75 -15.07 35.87
CA THR A 230 48.40 -14.50 35.99
C THR A 230 48.06 -13.68 34.75
N ILE A 231 46.89 -13.95 34.17
CA ILE A 231 46.23 -13.14 33.15
C ILE A 231 45.40 -12.06 33.87
N TYR A 232 45.58 -10.81 33.45
CA TYR A 232 44.91 -9.65 34.03
C TYR A 232 43.75 -9.15 33.16
N SER A 233 42.80 -8.45 33.75
CA SER A 233 41.72 -7.79 32.99
C SER A 233 42.24 -6.58 32.21
N PRO A 234 42.01 -6.47 30.89
CA PRO A 234 42.39 -5.29 30.10
C PRO A 234 41.43 -4.11 30.26
N ALA A 235 40.22 -4.35 30.77
CA ALA A 235 39.14 -3.36 30.93
C ALA A 235 38.39 -3.55 32.25
N SER A 236 37.68 -2.51 32.69
CA SER A 236 36.75 -2.60 33.82
C SER A 236 35.34 -2.93 33.32
N GLY A 237 34.57 -3.68 34.10
CA GLY A 237 33.17 -4.02 33.80
C GLY A 237 32.72 -5.28 34.53
N ILE A 238 31.61 -5.87 34.10
CA ILE A 238 31.03 -7.08 34.68
C ILE A 238 31.30 -8.28 33.76
N VAL A 239 31.72 -9.40 34.33
CA VAL A 239 31.93 -10.65 33.58
C VAL A 239 30.57 -11.23 33.14
N VAL A 240 30.24 -11.10 31.87
CA VAL A 240 28.94 -11.56 31.32
C VAL A 240 29.00 -12.99 30.82
N GLU A 241 30.17 -13.44 30.37
CA GLU A 241 30.38 -14.81 29.91
C GLU A 241 31.70 -15.38 30.43
N LYS A 242 31.66 -16.67 30.77
CA LYS A 242 32.83 -17.48 31.09
C LYS A 242 32.81 -18.73 30.19
N LEU A 243 33.72 -18.79 29.24
CA LEU A 243 33.76 -19.81 28.18
C LEU A 243 34.71 -20.98 28.47
N ARG A 244 35.47 -20.90 29.56
CA ARG A 244 36.47 -21.90 29.97
C ARG A 244 36.35 -22.20 31.46
N GLN A 245 36.79 -23.39 31.84
CA GLN A 245 36.80 -23.89 33.20
C GLN A 245 38.23 -24.15 33.67
N GLU A 246 38.41 -24.25 34.99
CA GLU A 246 39.67 -24.72 35.56
C GLU A 246 39.97 -26.14 35.05
N GLY A 247 41.22 -26.37 34.66
CA GLY A 247 41.71 -27.60 34.03
C GLY A 247 41.70 -27.57 32.50
N ASP A 248 40.99 -26.63 31.86
CA ASP A 248 40.94 -26.54 30.40
C ASP A 248 42.30 -26.16 29.81
N ARG A 249 42.62 -26.74 28.64
CA ARG A 249 43.75 -26.31 27.82
C ARG A 249 43.27 -25.29 26.79
N VAL A 250 43.91 -24.13 26.76
CA VAL A 250 43.62 -23.02 25.84
C VAL A 250 44.77 -22.81 24.87
N ARG A 251 44.43 -22.34 23.67
CA ARG A 251 45.38 -21.91 22.63
C ARG A 251 45.37 -20.40 22.52
N THR A 252 46.43 -19.84 21.96
CA THR A 252 46.49 -18.41 21.64
C THR A 252 45.27 -17.98 20.81
N GLY A 253 44.58 -16.94 21.26
CA GLY A 253 43.35 -16.41 20.66
C GLY A 253 42.06 -17.00 21.23
N ASP A 254 42.10 -18.10 22.00
CA ASP A 254 40.89 -18.64 22.63
C ASP A 254 40.31 -17.64 23.64
N ARG A 255 39.00 -17.38 23.54
CA ARG A 255 38.27 -16.51 24.48
C ARG A 255 38.04 -17.24 25.81
N ILE A 256 38.42 -16.59 26.91
CA ILE A 256 38.24 -17.09 28.28
C ILE A 256 37.02 -16.41 28.91
N TYR A 257 36.96 -15.08 28.85
CA TYR A 257 35.88 -14.27 29.42
C TYR A 257 35.37 -13.22 28.42
N THR A 258 34.12 -12.81 28.61
CA THR A 258 33.58 -11.57 28.05
C THR A 258 33.23 -10.64 29.22
N VAL A 259 33.73 -9.42 29.19
CA VAL A 259 33.48 -8.37 30.18
C VAL A 259 32.68 -7.26 29.50
N ALA A 260 31.61 -6.79 30.13
CA ALA A 260 30.75 -5.72 29.62
C ALA A 260 30.70 -4.54 30.59
N ASP A 261 30.88 -3.32 30.08
CA ASP A 261 30.52 -2.11 30.82
C ASP A 261 29.01 -1.87 30.69
N LEU A 262 28.27 -1.99 31.80
CA LEU A 262 26.82 -1.86 31.84
C LEU A 262 26.34 -0.43 32.14
N SER A 263 27.24 0.56 32.20
CA SER A 263 26.86 1.97 32.42
C SER A 263 26.05 2.53 31.25
N HIS A 264 26.19 1.97 30.06
CA HIS A 264 25.43 2.30 28.86
C HIS A 264 24.91 1.01 28.24
N LEU A 265 23.63 1.01 27.88
CA LEU A 265 22.97 -0.15 27.30
C LEU A 265 22.24 0.26 26.02
N TRP A 266 21.99 -0.73 25.17
CA TRP A 266 21.14 -0.56 24.01
C TRP A 266 19.75 -1.07 24.30
N VAL A 267 18.75 -0.37 23.81
CA VAL A 267 17.39 -0.86 23.77
C VAL A 267 17.07 -1.17 22.32
N GLN A 268 16.92 -2.45 22.02
CA GLN A 268 16.66 -2.94 20.68
C GLN A 268 15.18 -3.31 20.54
N MET A 269 14.50 -2.61 19.63
CA MET A 269 13.06 -2.69 19.47
C MET A 269 12.67 -3.00 18.03
N ASP A 270 11.46 -3.50 17.85
CA ASP A 270 10.87 -3.77 16.55
C ASP A 270 9.85 -2.68 16.20
N ALA A 271 10.06 -2.03 15.06
CA ALA A 271 9.11 -1.12 14.44
C ALA A 271 8.44 -1.78 13.22
N TYR A 272 7.13 -1.63 13.08
CA TYR A 272 6.41 -2.10 11.89
C TYR A 272 6.72 -1.23 10.67
N GLU A 273 6.67 -1.83 9.49
CA GLU A 273 6.88 -1.14 8.20
C GLU A 273 6.01 0.13 8.06
N SER A 274 4.75 0.08 8.52
CA SER A 274 3.82 1.22 8.48
C SER A 274 4.25 2.41 9.35
N ASP A 275 5.04 2.16 10.40
CA ASP A 275 5.42 3.16 11.38
C ASP A 275 6.77 3.83 11.06
N LEU A 276 7.54 3.27 10.12
CA LEU A 276 8.83 3.82 9.66
C LEU A 276 8.72 5.25 9.13
N ALA A 277 7.56 5.61 8.57
CA ALA A 277 7.28 6.98 8.12
C ALA A 277 7.50 8.01 9.25
N TRP A 278 7.32 7.59 10.51
CA TRP A 278 7.32 8.42 11.70
C TRP A 278 8.60 8.34 12.53
N LEU A 279 9.54 7.45 12.19
CA LEU A 279 10.76 7.22 12.95
C LEU A 279 11.96 7.88 12.27
N ARG A 280 12.74 8.65 13.02
CA ARG A 280 13.96 9.34 12.56
C ARG A 280 15.05 9.23 13.61
N TYR A 281 16.30 9.39 13.17
CA TYR A 281 17.49 9.33 14.03
C TYR A 281 17.52 10.48 15.04
N GLY A 282 17.76 10.21 16.32
CA GLY A 282 17.83 11.23 17.38
C GLY A 282 16.50 11.55 18.07
N GLN A 283 15.38 10.96 17.65
CA GLN A 283 14.11 11.16 18.36
C GLN A 283 14.18 10.60 19.78
N GLU A 284 13.56 11.31 20.72
CA GLU A 284 13.39 10.82 22.09
C GLU A 284 12.40 9.65 22.12
N VAL A 285 12.81 8.58 22.81
CA VAL A 285 12.02 7.39 23.06
C VAL A 285 11.74 7.29 24.54
N GLU A 286 10.46 7.22 24.91
CA GLU A 286 10.04 6.88 26.26
C GLU A 286 9.80 5.37 26.32
N PHE A 287 10.38 4.68 27.29
CA PHE A 287 10.14 3.26 27.46
C PHE A 287 9.95 2.87 28.92
N THR A 288 9.26 1.77 29.12
CA THR A 288 8.95 1.18 30.43
C THR A 288 9.41 -0.28 30.41
N THR A 289 9.76 -0.81 31.58
CA THR A 289 10.14 -2.21 31.74
C THR A 289 9.18 -2.89 32.71
N GLU A 290 8.97 -4.20 32.56
CA GLU A 290 8.10 -4.95 33.46
C GLU A 290 8.70 -5.08 34.88
N ALA A 291 10.03 -4.94 34.99
CA ALA A 291 10.75 -4.98 36.25
C ALA A 291 10.51 -3.73 37.12
N TYR A 292 10.19 -2.58 36.52
CA TYR A 292 9.91 -1.32 37.22
C TYR A 292 8.59 -0.70 36.74
N PRO A 293 7.42 -1.25 37.13
CA PRO A 293 6.13 -0.76 36.68
C PRO A 293 5.88 0.71 37.07
N GLY A 294 5.47 1.53 36.11
CA GLY A 294 5.12 2.93 36.32
C GLY A 294 6.30 3.91 36.18
N GLU A 295 7.53 3.42 36.10
CA GLU A 295 8.70 4.25 35.83
C GLU A 295 8.96 4.37 34.32
N VAL A 296 9.24 5.59 33.88
CA VAL A 296 9.53 5.91 32.49
C VAL A 296 11.01 6.23 32.34
N PHE A 297 11.69 5.43 31.53
CA PHE A 297 13.05 5.67 31.10
C PHE A 297 13.05 6.38 29.75
N LYS A 298 14.12 7.11 29.47
CA LYS A 298 14.29 7.86 28.24
C LYS A 298 15.56 7.43 27.52
N GLY A 299 15.52 7.44 26.21
CA GLY A 299 16.68 7.23 25.34
C GLY A 299 16.50 7.94 24.01
N GLN A 300 17.52 7.86 23.15
CA GLN A 300 17.47 8.44 21.81
C GLN A 300 17.69 7.38 20.73
N ILE A 301 16.93 7.47 19.63
CA ILE A 301 17.10 6.56 18.48
C ILE A 301 18.50 6.77 17.89
N ALA A 302 19.36 5.77 18.05
CA ALA A 302 20.72 5.80 17.56
C ALA A 302 20.86 5.16 16.18
N PHE A 303 20.02 4.16 15.88
CA PHE A 303 20.10 3.43 14.62
C PHE A 303 18.74 2.84 14.21
N ILE A 304 18.43 2.90 12.91
CA ILE A 304 17.27 2.26 12.30
C ILE A 304 17.83 1.35 11.20
N ASP A 305 17.61 0.05 11.33
CA ASP A 305 18.16 -0.95 10.41
C ASP A 305 17.65 -0.70 8.97
N PRO A 306 18.54 -0.61 7.95
CA PRO A 306 18.11 -0.43 6.57
C PRO A 306 17.41 -1.66 5.98
N VAL A 307 17.48 -2.82 6.64
CA VAL A 307 16.92 -4.08 6.15
C VAL A 307 15.62 -4.42 6.91
N LEU A 308 14.53 -4.59 6.15
CA LEU A 308 13.28 -5.12 6.67
C LEU A 308 13.40 -6.63 6.90
N ASN A 309 13.03 -7.11 8.09
CA ASN A 309 12.89 -8.53 8.35
C ASN A 309 11.67 -9.07 7.58
N LYS A 310 11.89 -10.05 6.70
CA LYS A 310 10.85 -10.59 5.81
C LYS A 310 9.78 -11.39 6.56
N ASP A 311 10.14 -12.04 7.66
CA ASP A 311 9.25 -12.92 8.41
C ASP A 311 8.33 -12.12 9.35
N THR A 312 8.89 -11.12 10.05
CA THR A 312 8.12 -10.28 10.99
C THR A 312 7.57 -9.01 10.36
N ARG A 313 8.05 -8.61 9.17
CA ARG A 313 7.76 -7.32 8.52
C ARG A 313 8.07 -6.14 9.45
N THR A 314 9.12 -6.28 10.26
CA THR A 314 9.63 -5.26 11.19
C THR A 314 11.05 -4.86 10.86
N VAL A 315 11.41 -3.65 11.29
CA VAL A 315 12.76 -3.10 11.25
C VAL A 315 13.27 -2.96 12.67
N LYS A 316 14.54 -3.28 12.89
CA LYS A 316 15.19 -3.10 14.19
C LYS A 316 15.53 -1.62 14.42
N VAL A 317 15.08 -1.09 15.54
CA VAL A 317 15.36 0.26 16.00
C VAL A 317 16.17 0.16 17.28
N ARG A 318 17.37 0.72 17.27
CA ARG A 318 18.28 0.74 18.41
C ARG A 318 18.26 2.11 19.06
N VAL A 319 18.14 2.11 20.37
CA VAL A 319 18.11 3.31 21.21
C VAL A 319 19.25 3.24 22.22
N ASN A 320 20.00 4.33 22.33
CA ASN A 320 21.05 4.47 23.34
C ASN A 320 20.43 4.92 24.67
N VAL A 321 20.80 4.25 25.76
CA VAL A 321 20.28 4.51 27.11
C VAL A 321 21.40 4.54 28.14
N SER A 322 21.40 5.58 28.98
CA SER A 322 22.27 5.64 30.17
C SER A 322 21.71 4.76 31.28
N ASN A 323 22.59 4.01 31.94
CA ASN A 323 22.30 3.10 33.05
C ASN A 323 23.26 3.33 34.22
N GLU A 324 23.54 4.59 34.55
CA GLU A 324 24.40 4.98 35.67
C GLU A 324 23.93 4.41 37.02
N ASP A 325 22.62 4.26 37.21
CA ASP A 325 22.03 3.69 38.42
C ASP A 325 22.12 2.14 38.47
N GLY A 326 22.58 1.48 37.39
CA GLY A 326 22.71 0.02 37.29
C GLY A 326 21.40 -0.77 37.37
N ARG A 327 20.25 -0.09 37.20
CA ARG A 327 18.92 -0.66 37.39
C ARG A 327 18.46 -1.49 36.19
N LEU A 328 18.81 -1.05 35.00
CA LEU A 328 18.48 -1.73 33.76
C LEU A 328 19.45 -2.89 33.58
N LYS A 329 18.91 -4.06 33.24
CA LYS A 329 19.70 -5.26 32.97
C LYS A 329 19.44 -5.74 31.55
N PRO A 330 20.47 -6.28 30.87
CA PRO A 330 20.29 -6.98 29.60
C PRO A 330 19.20 -8.05 29.67
N GLU A 331 18.56 -8.33 28.54
CA GLU A 331 17.42 -9.23 28.36
C GLU A 331 16.11 -8.79 29.04
N MET A 332 16.07 -7.64 29.73
CA MET A 332 14.80 -7.08 30.19
C MET A 332 13.90 -6.70 29.01
N PHE A 333 12.63 -7.08 29.09
CA PHE A 333 11.62 -6.69 28.10
C PHE A 333 11.24 -5.23 28.27
N VAL A 334 11.11 -4.52 27.14
CA VAL A 334 10.73 -3.11 27.12
C VAL A 334 9.48 -2.87 26.28
N ARG A 335 8.70 -1.88 26.70
CA ARG A 335 7.63 -1.29 25.90
C ARG A 335 7.92 0.18 25.73
N ALA A 336 8.06 0.60 24.48
CA ALA A 336 8.47 1.94 24.13
C ALA A 336 7.40 2.68 23.33
N ILE A 337 7.39 4.00 23.46
CA ILE A 337 6.53 4.91 22.73
C ILE A 337 7.40 6.05 22.21
N VAL A 338 7.36 6.26 20.90
CA VAL A 338 7.94 7.43 20.25
C VAL A 338 6.78 8.35 19.85
N ARG A 339 6.82 9.59 20.34
CA ARG A 339 5.79 10.60 20.04
C ARG A 339 6.30 11.54 18.96
N SER A 340 5.98 11.26 17.71
CA SER A 340 6.42 12.06 16.56
C SER A 340 5.41 13.16 16.26
N LYS A 341 5.81 14.44 16.40
CA LYS A 341 5.01 15.57 15.91
C LYS A 341 5.15 15.67 14.39
N ILE A 342 4.05 15.94 13.69
CA ILE A 342 4.01 15.89 12.22
C ILE A 342 3.60 17.24 11.65
N ALA A 343 4.39 17.74 10.70
CA ALA A 343 4.13 18.95 9.92
C ALA A 343 3.49 18.64 8.55
N ALA A 344 3.16 19.68 7.77
CA ALA A 344 2.70 19.50 6.40
C ALA A 344 3.67 18.66 5.56
N GLY A 345 3.13 17.81 4.70
CA GLY A 345 3.90 16.86 3.89
C GLY A 345 4.27 15.56 4.60
N GLY A 346 3.75 15.30 5.81
CA GLY A 346 3.96 14.03 6.51
C GLY A 346 5.37 13.83 7.06
N ARG A 347 6.09 14.93 7.27
CA ARG A 347 7.46 14.89 7.80
C ARG A 347 7.46 15.09 9.31
N VAL A 348 8.40 14.41 9.98
CA VAL A 348 8.60 14.49 11.42
C VAL A 348 9.21 15.85 11.77
N LEU A 349 8.57 16.55 12.70
CA LEU A 349 8.97 17.83 13.24
C LEU A 349 9.57 17.59 14.63
N ASP A 350 10.85 17.91 14.79
CA ASP A 350 11.47 18.06 16.11
C ASP A 350 12.05 19.46 16.23
N ALA A 351 11.37 20.30 17.02
CA ALA A 351 11.77 21.69 17.22
C ALA A 351 13.13 21.80 17.94
N SER A 352 13.53 20.79 18.72
CA SER A 352 14.81 20.80 19.44
C SER A 352 16.02 20.64 18.52
N LEU A 353 15.81 20.07 17.33
CA LEU A 353 16.83 19.80 16.34
C LEU A 353 16.87 20.86 15.22
N ALA A 354 16.04 21.90 15.31
CA ALA A 354 16.00 22.97 14.31
C ALA A 354 17.33 23.76 14.30
N GLY A 355 17.99 23.81 13.14
CA GLY A 355 19.27 24.48 12.97
C GLY A 355 20.47 23.77 13.60
N LYS A 356 20.28 22.58 14.18
CA LYS A 356 21.33 21.81 14.84
C LYS A 356 22.08 20.88 13.86
N TRP A 357 23.30 20.54 14.26
CA TRP A 357 24.21 19.62 13.58
C TRP A 357 24.33 18.33 14.37
N ILE A 358 24.07 17.19 13.73
CA ILE A 358 23.99 15.87 14.35
C ILE A 358 25.04 14.95 13.74
N SER A 359 25.66 14.10 14.54
CA SER A 359 26.56 13.07 14.04
C SER A 359 25.74 11.90 13.45
N PRO A 360 25.99 11.47 12.20
CA PRO A 360 25.33 10.30 11.61
C PRO A 360 25.57 8.99 12.38
N MET A 361 26.68 8.92 13.13
CA MET A 361 27.10 7.73 13.87
C MET A 361 26.81 7.80 15.37
N HIS A 362 26.63 9.01 15.91
CA HIS A 362 26.43 9.25 17.35
C HIS A 362 25.31 10.27 17.54
N PRO A 363 24.03 9.88 17.37
CA PRO A 363 22.91 10.84 17.34
C PRO A 363 22.72 11.64 18.63
N GLU A 364 23.30 11.18 19.75
CA GLU A 364 23.41 11.94 21.00
C GLU A 364 24.30 13.20 20.92
N ILE A 365 25.18 13.28 19.91
CA ILE A 365 26.05 14.42 19.68
C ILE A 365 25.33 15.42 18.78
N VAL A 366 24.72 16.42 19.41
CA VAL A 366 24.01 17.53 18.76
C VAL A 366 24.72 18.85 19.09
N LYS A 367 25.13 19.60 18.06
CA LYS A 367 25.82 20.89 18.20
C LYS A 367 25.04 22.01 17.48
N ASP A 368 25.27 23.25 17.92
CA ASP A 368 24.70 24.45 17.31
C ASP A 368 25.42 24.88 16.02
N GLU A 369 26.69 24.48 15.88
CA GLU A 369 27.57 24.91 14.79
C GLU A 369 28.08 23.69 13.99
N PRO A 370 28.42 23.88 12.71
CA PRO A 370 29.12 22.85 11.94
C PRO A 370 30.45 22.51 12.59
N GLY A 371 30.82 21.24 12.56
CA GLY A 371 32.07 20.75 13.13
C GLY A 371 32.13 19.24 13.06
N ASP A 372 33.04 18.65 13.83
CA ASP A 372 33.24 17.21 13.88
C ASP A 372 32.62 16.61 15.16
N CYS A 373 32.25 15.33 15.07
CA CYS A 373 31.77 14.54 16.19
C CYS A 373 32.89 14.29 17.21
N ASP A 374 32.62 14.50 18.50
CA ASP A 374 33.62 14.33 19.58
C ASP A 374 34.02 12.87 19.83
N ILE A 375 33.22 11.91 19.33
CA ILE A 375 33.45 10.47 19.53
C ILE A 375 34.20 9.85 18.34
N CYS A 376 33.74 10.07 17.10
CA CYS A 376 34.36 9.47 15.91
C CYS A 376 35.13 10.42 14.99
N GLY A 377 35.06 11.73 15.22
CA GLY A 377 35.71 12.72 14.36
C GLY A 377 35.11 12.88 12.96
N MET A 378 33.94 12.30 12.68
CA MET A 378 33.23 12.52 11.41
C MET A 378 32.55 13.90 11.38
N PRO A 379 32.42 14.53 10.20
CA PRO A 379 31.72 15.80 10.07
C PRO A 379 30.25 15.64 10.45
N LEU A 380 29.75 16.56 11.28
CA LEU A 380 28.35 16.63 11.63
C LEU A 380 27.54 17.02 10.38
N VAL A 381 26.32 16.48 10.29
CA VAL A 381 25.37 16.81 9.23
C VAL A 381 24.21 17.60 9.79
N ARG A 382 23.61 18.42 8.95
CA ARG A 382 22.39 19.17 9.28
C ARG A 382 21.25 18.21 9.60
N ALA A 383 20.50 18.42 10.68
CA ALA A 383 19.36 17.58 11.07
C ALA A 383 18.35 17.41 9.92
N GLU A 384 18.20 18.43 9.07
CA GLU A 384 17.39 18.42 7.84
C GLU A 384 17.72 17.26 6.89
N SER A 385 19.00 16.96 6.74
CA SER A 385 19.48 15.91 5.83
C SER A 385 19.13 14.51 6.31
N LEU A 386 18.80 14.35 7.60
CA LEU A 386 18.35 13.11 8.22
C LEU A 386 16.83 12.92 8.16
N GLY A 387 16.11 13.77 7.39
CA GLY A 387 14.67 13.65 7.15
C GLY A 387 13.79 14.37 8.16
N TYR A 388 14.35 15.29 8.95
CA TYR A 388 13.61 16.25 9.77
C TYR A 388 13.20 17.48 8.97
N VAL A 389 12.04 18.05 9.28
CA VAL A 389 11.74 19.44 8.87
C VAL A 389 12.15 20.34 10.00
N THR A 390 13.14 21.19 9.75
CA THR A 390 13.64 22.19 10.70
C THR A 390 13.05 23.57 10.37
N ALA A 391 11.74 23.66 10.37
CA ALA A 391 11.12 24.97 10.51
C ALA A 391 10.72 25.13 11.98
N GLU A 392 10.84 26.34 12.50
CA GLU A 392 10.07 26.73 13.69
C GLU A 392 8.60 26.30 13.48
N PRO A 393 7.89 25.80 14.51
CA PRO A 393 6.47 25.50 14.42
C PRO A 393 5.60 26.70 14.00
N SER A 394 6.14 27.92 13.95
CA SER A 394 5.49 29.09 13.36
C SER A 394 5.57 29.13 11.82
N ASP A 395 6.59 28.50 11.24
CA ASP A 395 7.00 28.66 9.84
C ASP A 395 6.59 27.48 8.95
N THR A 396 6.14 26.37 9.55
CA THR A 396 5.55 25.24 8.82
C THR A 396 4.04 25.33 8.77
N ALA A 397 3.47 25.25 7.57
CA ALA A 397 2.02 25.14 7.42
C ALA A 397 1.52 23.89 8.17
N LYS A 398 0.47 24.06 8.98
CA LYS A 398 -0.22 22.95 9.64
C LYS A 398 -0.80 22.01 8.57
N PRO A 399 -0.64 20.68 8.68
CA PRO A 399 -1.22 19.73 7.73
C PRO A 399 -2.74 19.78 7.81
N LEU A 400 -3.40 19.58 6.67
CA LEU A 400 -4.85 19.35 6.61
C LEU A 400 -5.12 17.93 7.11
N VAL A 401 -6.03 17.77 8.07
CA VAL A 401 -6.31 16.46 8.68
C VAL A 401 -7.79 16.19 8.83
N ILE A 402 -8.15 14.91 8.86
CA ILE A 402 -9.49 14.41 9.20
C ILE A 402 -9.40 13.30 10.24
N PRO A 403 -10.42 13.12 11.10
CA PRO A 403 -10.48 11.97 12.00
C PRO A 403 -10.47 10.65 11.24
N VAL A 404 -9.84 9.62 11.81
CA VAL A 404 -9.79 8.27 11.22
C VAL A 404 -11.19 7.73 10.93
N SER A 405 -12.18 8.02 11.78
CA SER A 405 -13.55 7.55 11.60
C SER A 405 -14.28 8.17 10.40
N ALA A 406 -13.76 9.26 9.81
CA ALA A 406 -14.37 9.90 8.65
C ALA A 406 -14.05 9.18 7.34
N ALA A 407 -12.87 8.56 7.26
CA ALA A 407 -12.39 7.88 6.06
C ALA A 407 -12.90 6.44 5.99
N LEU A 408 -13.49 6.10 4.85
CA LEU A 408 -13.83 4.74 4.48
C LEU A 408 -12.78 4.23 3.51
N LEU A 409 -12.09 3.15 3.89
CA LEU A 409 -10.95 2.60 3.14
C LEU A 409 -11.36 1.33 2.39
N THR A 410 -11.01 1.23 1.11
CA THR A 410 -11.09 -0.01 0.32
C THR A 410 -9.84 -0.21 -0.51
N GLY A 411 -9.03 -1.19 -0.13
CA GLY A 411 -7.70 -1.35 -0.71
C GLY A 411 -6.89 -0.08 -0.46
N THR A 412 -6.47 0.57 -1.54
CA THR A 412 -5.75 1.86 -1.48
C THR A 412 -6.62 3.10 -1.61
N ARG A 413 -7.92 2.93 -1.90
CA ARG A 413 -8.85 4.05 -2.09
C ARG A 413 -9.41 4.52 -0.75
N ALA A 414 -9.54 5.82 -0.60
CA ALA A 414 -10.18 6.44 0.55
C ALA A 414 -11.35 7.31 0.11
N ILE A 415 -12.51 7.06 0.71
CA ILE A 415 -13.73 7.82 0.43
C ILE A 415 -14.18 8.51 1.71
N VAL A 416 -14.57 9.77 1.59
CA VAL A 416 -15.16 10.57 2.66
C VAL A 416 -16.46 11.18 2.20
N TYR A 417 -17.39 11.37 3.14
CA TYR A 417 -18.64 12.04 2.87
C TYR A 417 -18.58 13.48 3.38
N VAL A 418 -18.74 14.44 2.49
CA VAL A 418 -18.72 15.87 2.79
C VAL A 418 -20.14 16.41 2.77
N GLN A 419 -20.55 17.13 3.82
CA GLN A 419 -21.85 17.80 3.83
C GLN A 419 -21.81 19.00 2.89
N VAL A 420 -22.77 19.05 1.96
CA VAL A 420 -22.94 20.18 1.05
C VAL A 420 -23.54 21.36 1.83
N PRO A 421 -22.90 22.54 1.83
CA PRO A 421 -23.42 23.71 2.52
C PRO A 421 -24.69 24.23 1.83
N ASP A 422 -25.57 24.84 2.62
CA ASP A 422 -26.77 25.58 2.15
C ASP A 422 -27.74 24.80 1.24
N ALA A 423 -27.71 23.45 1.29
CA ALA A 423 -28.69 22.61 0.62
C ALA A 423 -30.04 22.63 1.36
N GLU A 424 -31.16 22.64 0.61
CA GLU A 424 -32.53 22.66 1.17
C GLU A 424 -32.80 21.47 2.10
N GLU A 425 -32.28 20.29 1.73
CA GLU A 425 -32.26 19.11 2.57
C GLU A 425 -30.81 18.71 2.93
N PRO A 426 -30.58 18.06 4.08
CA PRO A 426 -29.28 17.50 4.42
C PRO A 426 -28.71 16.64 3.28
N THR A 427 -27.71 17.20 2.60
CA THR A 427 -27.10 16.61 1.41
C THR A 427 -25.63 16.33 1.65
N TYR A 428 -25.19 15.16 1.20
CA TYR A 428 -23.84 14.67 1.37
C TYR A 428 -23.26 14.24 0.03
N GLU A 429 -22.01 14.59 -0.22
CA GLU A 429 -21.25 14.23 -1.41
C GLU A 429 -20.14 13.26 -1.02
N GLY A 430 -20.15 12.04 -1.58
CA GLY A 430 -19.05 11.10 -1.47
C GLY A 430 -17.89 11.56 -2.35
N ARG A 431 -16.72 11.80 -1.76
CA ARG A 431 -15.50 12.20 -2.47
C ARG A 431 -14.41 11.17 -2.25
N GLU A 432 -13.76 10.82 -3.34
CA GLU A 432 -12.52 10.06 -3.30
C GLU A 432 -11.37 11.01 -3.02
N ILE A 433 -10.53 10.68 -2.03
CA ILE A 433 -9.48 11.56 -1.54
C ILE A 433 -8.16 10.80 -1.45
N VAL A 434 -7.05 11.54 -1.55
CA VAL A 434 -5.71 10.97 -1.33
C VAL A 434 -5.32 11.25 0.12
N LEU A 435 -5.18 10.17 0.89
CA LEU A 435 -4.71 10.24 2.26
C LEU A 435 -3.18 10.14 2.31
N GLY A 436 -2.61 10.87 3.26
CA GLY A 436 -1.27 10.64 3.75
C GLY A 436 -1.26 9.60 4.87
N PRO A 437 -0.07 9.36 5.44
CA PRO A 437 0.07 8.38 6.51
C PRO A 437 -0.74 8.75 7.76
N ARG A 438 -1.15 7.74 8.54
CA ARG A 438 -1.99 7.90 9.74
C ARG A 438 -1.19 8.44 10.92
N ALA A 439 -1.68 9.52 11.52
CA ALA A 439 -1.07 10.18 12.66
C ALA A 439 -2.01 10.13 13.87
N GLY A 440 -1.87 9.09 14.69
CA GLY A 440 -2.75 8.86 15.84
C GLY A 440 -4.21 8.65 15.41
N ASP A 441 -5.09 9.54 15.86
CA ASP A 441 -6.53 9.51 15.56
C ASP A 441 -6.92 10.26 14.29
N TYR A 442 -5.93 10.71 13.50
CA TYR A 442 -6.13 11.48 12.29
C TYR A 442 -5.42 10.88 11.09
N TYR A 443 -6.00 11.07 9.90
CA TYR A 443 -5.27 10.96 8.63
C TYR A 443 -4.85 12.34 8.15
N LEU A 444 -3.64 12.43 7.60
CA LEU A 444 -3.25 13.58 6.79
C LEU A 444 -4.00 13.51 5.46
N VAL A 445 -4.44 14.67 4.95
CA VAL A 445 -5.09 14.76 3.64
C VAL A 445 -4.14 15.41 2.66
N LYS A 446 -3.79 14.69 1.59
CA LYS A 446 -2.94 15.20 0.50
C LYS A 446 -3.78 15.88 -0.58
N SER A 447 -4.93 15.31 -0.93
CA SER A 447 -5.84 15.82 -1.97
C SER A 447 -7.31 15.53 -1.64
N GLY A 448 -8.22 16.30 -2.24
CA GLY A 448 -9.65 16.01 -2.30
C GLY A 448 -10.54 16.71 -1.26
N LEU A 449 -9.96 17.40 -0.28
CA LEU A 449 -10.70 18.21 0.71
C LEU A 449 -10.11 19.61 0.86
N LYS A 450 -10.94 20.53 1.36
CA LYS A 450 -10.58 21.89 1.73
C LYS A 450 -10.83 22.13 3.21
N GLU A 451 -10.07 23.07 3.78
CA GLU A 451 -10.29 23.53 5.14
C GLU A 451 -11.68 24.15 5.30
N GLY A 452 -12.34 23.84 6.42
CA GLY A 452 -13.71 24.29 6.73
C GLY A 452 -14.82 23.37 6.22
N GLU A 453 -14.53 22.45 5.28
CA GLU A 453 -15.53 21.48 4.82
C GLU A 453 -15.97 20.55 5.98
N LEU A 454 -17.25 20.16 6.01
CA LEU A 454 -17.78 19.30 7.08
C LEU A 454 -17.76 17.84 6.63
N VAL A 455 -16.85 17.04 7.18
CA VAL A 455 -16.76 15.60 6.88
C VAL A 455 -17.57 14.79 7.88
N VAL A 456 -18.21 13.72 7.40
CA VAL A 456 -19.02 12.81 8.21
C VAL A 456 -18.11 11.85 8.98
N THR A 457 -18.16 11.89 10.31
CA THR A 457 -17.39 11.02 11.21
C THR A 457 -18.18 9.84 11.76
N ASN A 458 -19.51 9.91 11.68
CA ASN A 458 -20.43 8.82 12.03
C ASN A 458 -21.57 8.74 11.02
N GLY A 459 -21.96 7.52 10.61
CA GLY A 459 -23.02 7.29 9.62
C GLY A 459 -22.56 7.32 8.15
N ASN A 460 -21.25 7.46 7.90
CA ASN A 460 -20.64 7.41 6.56
C ASN A 460 -20.95 6.09 5.81
N PHE A 461 -20.85 4.92 6.46
CA PHE A 461 -21.18 3.64 5.83
C PHE A 461 -22.66 3.56 5.40
N LYS A 462 -23.57 4.17 6.18
CA LYS A 462 -25.00 4.20 5.84
C LYS A 462 -25.28 5.11 4.64
N LEU A 463 -24.55 6.23 4.52
CA LEU A 463 -24.59 7.11 3.35
C LEU A 463 -24.06 6.40 2.10
N ASP A 464 -22.98 5.64 2.25
CA ASP A 464 -22.42 4.82 1.17
C ASP A 464 -23.38 3.74 0.69
N SER A 465 -23.98 3.02 1.64
CA SER A 465 -25.02 2.03 1.35
C SER A 465 -26.21 2.66 0.60
N ALA A 466 -26.59 3.89 0.95
CA ALA A 466 -27.67 4.61 0.26
C ALA A 466 -27.31 4.98 -1.19
N LEU A 467 -26.05 5.38 -1.45
CA LEU A 467 -25.56 5.60 -2.82
C LEU A 467 -25.55 4.31 -3.63
N GLN A 468 -25.09 3.20 -3.04
CA GLN A 468 -25.05 1.89 -3.67
C GLN A 468 -26.46 1.41 -4.05
N ILE A 469 -27.44 1.54 -3.14
CA ILE A 469 -28.86 1.24 -3.42
C ILE A 469 -29.40 2.14 -4.53
N SER A 470 -29.00 3.41 -4.52
CA SER A 470 -29.42 4.41 -5.52
C SER A 470 -28.64 4.33 -6.82
N ALA A 471 -27.87 3.26 -7.04
CA ALA A 471 -27.10 3.04 -8.25
C ALA A 471 -25.95 3.99 -8.54
N LYS A 472 -25.65 4.89 -7.62
CA LYS A 472 -24.60 5.88 -7.78
C LYS A 472 -23.24 5.26 -7.47
N PRO A 473 -22.14 5.85 -7.94
CA PRO A 473 -20.81 5.43 -7.54
C PRO A 473 -20.68 5.41 -6.00
N SER A 474 -20.15 4.32 -5.50
CA SER A 474 -19.98 4.05 -4.07
C SER A 474 -18.60 3.43 -3.82
N MET A 475 -18.29 3.16 -2.57
CA MET A 475 -17.10 2.40 -2.20
C MET A 475 -16.96 1.08 -2.97
N MET A 476 -18.02 0.28 -3.02
CA MET A 476 -18.00 -1.07 -3.60
C MET A 476 -18.26 -1.07 -5.12
N THR A 477 -18.87 -0.01 -5.65
CA THR A 477 -19.15 0.16 -7.09
C THR A 477 -18.61 1.49 -7.60
N PRO A 478 -17.31 1.59 -7.95
CA PRO A 478 -16.61 2.85 -8.21
C PRO A 478 -17.11 3.60 -9.44
N SER A 479 -17.62 2.88 -10.44
CA SER A 479 -18.14 3.45 -11.68
C SER A 479 -19.63 3.78 -11.62
N GLY A 480 -20.31 3.43 -10.53
CA GLY A 480 -21.77 3.42 -10.46
C GLY A 480 -22.38 2.40 -11.42
N GLY A 481 -23.70 2.27 -11.39
CA GLY A 481 -24.39 1.26 -12.21
C GLY A 481 -24.26 -0.15 -11.63
N GLY A 482 -25.41 -0.81 -11.44
CA GLY A 482 -25.50 -2.20 -11.03
C GLY A 482 -25.44 -3.06 -12.26
N GLY A 483 -24.28 -3.10 -12.91
CA GLY A 483 -23.97 -4.21 -13.79
C GLY A 483 -23.77 -5.42 -12.89
N GLY A 484 -24.73 -6.33 -12.86
CA GLY A 484 -24.60 -7.58 -12.12
C GLY A 484 -23.36 -8.33 -12.60
N GLY A 485 -22.32 -8.36 -11.76
CA GLY A 485 -21.37 -9.45 -11.74
C GLY A 485 -22.13 -10.71 -11.34
N GLY A 486 -22.83 -11.31 -12.30
CA GLY A 486 -23.49 -12.59 -12.13
C GLY A 486 -22.42 -13.64 -11.89
N HIS A 487 -22.36 -14.18 -10.67
CA HIS A 487 -21.57 -15.38 -10.40
C HIS A 487 -22.16 -16.51 -11.26
N ASN A 488 -21.46 -16.86 -12.34
CA ASN A 488 -21.85 -17.95 -13.21
C ASN A 488 -21.38 -19.28 -12.59
N HIS A 489 -22.30 -20.03 -12.01
CA HIS A 489 -22.13 -21.46 -11.85
C HIS A 489 -22.67 -22.09 -13.14
N GLY A 490 -21.76 -22.68 -13.93
CA GLY A 490 -22.01 -23.06 -15.31
C GLY A 490 -23.23 -23.95 -15.53
N GLY A 491 -23.83 -23.76 -16.70
CA GLY A 491 -24.85 -24.63 -17.29
C GLY A 491 -26.27 -24.10 -17.13
N ASP A 492 -26.67 -23.16 -17.98
CA ASP A 492 -27.93 -23.20 -18.74
C ASP A 492 -28.09 -21.96 -19.63
N ALA A 493 -28.80 -22.14 -20.75
CA ALA A 493 -28.88 -21.18 -21.86
C ALA A 493 -29.50 -19.83 -21.47
N MET A 494 -28.84 -18.74 -21.89
CA MET A 494 -29.34 -17.37 -21.73
C MET A 494 -30.63 -17.12 -22.56
N PRO A 495 -31.62 -16.38 -22.01
CA PRO A 495 -32.57 -15.67 -22.85
C PRO A 495 -31.86 -14.45 -23.48
N LYS A 496 -32.03 -14.27 -24.80
CA LYS A 496 -31.55 -13.09 -25.53
C LYS A 496 -32.29 -11.85 -25.00
N GLY A 497 -31.56 -10.94 -24.37
CA GLY A 497 -32.02 -9.57 -24.11
C GLY A 497 -31.72 -8.72 -25.32
N ASP A 498 -32.76 -8.11 -25.90
CA ASP A 498 -32.64 -7.13 -26.96
C ASP A 498 -31.82 -5.93 -26.46
N GLY A 499 -30.93 -5.44 -27.32
CA GLY A 499 -30.04 -4.33 -27.01
C GLY A 499 -30.82 -3.05 -26.75
N ASP A 500 -30.76 -2.55 -25.52
CA ASP A 500 -31.24 -1.23 -25.19
C ASP A 500 -30.35 -0.18 -25.85
N ALA A 501 -30.96 0.53 -26.79
CA ALA A 501 -30.47 1.76 -27.35
C ALA A 501 -30.22 2.76 -26.22
N MET A 502 -28.98 3.23 -26.10
CA MET A 502 -28.67 4.44 -25.34
C MET A 502 -29.59 5.55 -25.83
N THR A 503 -30.39 6.09 -24.91
CA THR A 503 -31.21 7.27 -25.16
C THR A 503 -30.32 8.40 -25.65
N ASP A 504 -30.66 8.89 -26.85
CA ASP A 504 -30.12 10.04 -27.56
C ASP A 504 -29.90 11.24 -26.62
N HIS A 505 -28.66 11.42 -26.17
CA HIS A 505 -28.20 12.68 -25.60
C HIS A 505 -27.97 13.64 -26.76
N SER A 506 -29.04 14.32 -27.16
CA SER A 506 -29.00 15.51 -28.01
C SER A 506 -27.77 16.37 -27.69
N GLN A 507 -26.95 16.58 -28.72
CA GLN A 507 -25.66 17.26 -28.70
C GLN A 507 -25.75 18.65 -28.03
N MET A 508 -25.43 18.75 -26.74
CA MET A 508 -24.96 20.01 -26.16
C MET A 508 -23.46 20.11 -26.44
N SER A 509 -23.10 20.95 -27.41
CA SER A 509 -21.70 21.17 -27.77
C SER A 509 -20.94 21.84 -26.62
N LEU A 510 -19.80 21.27 -26.27
CA LEU A 510 -18.90 21.86 -25.28
C LEU A 510 -18.44 23.25 -25.73
N PRO A 511 -18.33 24.22 -24.80
CA PRO A 511 -17.70 25.49 -25.11
C PRO A 511 -16.29 25.26 -25.70
N PRO A 512 -15.92 25.89 -26.83
CA PRO A 512 -14.65 25.61 -27.51
C PRO A 512 -13.41 25.72 -26.61
N LYS A 513 -13.42 26.69 -25.69
CA LYS A 513 -12.36 26.89 -24.70
C LYS A 513 -12.24 25.70 -23.74
N VAL A 514 -13.37 25.20 -23.21
CA VAL A 514 -13.40 24.06 -22.29
C VAL A 514 -12.97 22.78 -23.02
N SER A 515 -13.45 22.59 -24.26
CA SER A 515 -13.02 21.48 -25.11
C SER A 515 -11.50 21.49 -25.32
N GLN A 516 -10.90 22.64 -25.67
CA GLN A 516 -9.45 22.77 -25.82
C GLN A 516 -8.68 22.50 -24.52
N GLN A 517 -9.20 22.94 -23.38
CA GLN A 517 -8.58 22.68 -22.07
C GLN A 517 -8.64 21.19 -21.70
N MET A 518 -9.77 20.51 -21.96
CA MET A 518 -9.91 19.08 -21.75
C MET A 518 -9.03 18.27 -22.71
N LEU A 519 -8.87 18.71 -23.97
CA LEU A 519 -7.89 18.13 -24.90
C LEU A 519 -6.47 18.21 -24.32
N ALA A 520 -6.08 19.35 -23.76
CA ALA A 520 -4.76 19.51 -23.13
C ALA A 520 -4.58 18.60 -21.89
N VAL A 521 -5.65 18.28 -21.16
CA VAL A 521 -5.62 17.27 -20.09
C VAL A 521 -5.32 15.89 -20.67
N LEU A 522 -6.03 15.47 -21.71
CA LEU A 522 -5.81 14.17 -22.37
C LEU A 522 -4.39 14.06 -22.95
N GLU A 523 -3.87 15.14 -23.54
CA GLU A 523 -2.48 15.19 -24.03
C GLU A 523 -1.46 15.04 -22.89
N SER A 524 -1.70 15.67 -21.74
CA SER A 524 -0.82 15.50 -20.58
C SER A 524 -0.84 14.07 -20.02
N VAL A 525 -1.98 13.37 -20.07
CA VAL A 525 -2.04 11.95 -19.69
C VAL A 525 -1.21 11.09 -20.65
N LYS A 526 -1.24 11.37 -21.95
CA LYS A 526 -0.36 10.69 -22.93
C LYS A 526 1.12 10.94 -22.65
N SER A 527 1.48 12.12 -22.17
CA SER A 527 2.87 12.40 -21.77
C SER A 527 3.33 11.55 -20.58
N VAL A 528 2.40 11.14 -19.70
CA VAL A 528 2.71 10.17 -18.63
C VAL A 528 3.05 8.81 -19.23
N GLU A 529 2.26 8.32 -20.19
CA GLU A 529 2.52 7.05 -20.87
C GLU A 529 3.91 7.07 -21.53
N ALA A 530 4.25 8.15 -22.24
CA ALA A 530 5.58 8.32 -22.83
C ALA A 530 6.71 8.35 -21.78
N ALA A 531 6.49 9.02 -20.63
CA ALA A 531 7.48 9.05 -19.55
C ALA A 531 7.68 7.67 -18.89
N ILE A 532 6.64 6.82 -18.85
CA ILE A 532 6.73 5.44 -18.36
C ILE A 532 7.64 4.59 -19.27
N GLU A 533 7.62 4.83 -20.59
CA GLU A 533 8.51 4.12 -21.52
C GLU A 533 10.00 4.42 -21.25
N GLU A 534 10.31 5.62 -20.78
CA GLU A 534 11.67 6.02 -20.42
C GLU A 534 12.16 5.40 -19.10
N ALA A 535 11.25 4.86 -18.29
CA ALA A 535 11.54 4.23 -16.99
C ALA A 535 12.33 5.12 -16.00
N GLU A 536 12.19 6.45 -16.09
CA GLU A 536 12.81 7.41 -15.16
C GLU A 536 11.78 8.02 -14.20
N LEU A 537 11.90 7.71 -12.90
CA LEU A 537 10.94 8.11 -11.88
C LEU A 537 10.74 9.63 -11.78
N SER A 538 11.80 10.43 -11.97
CA SER A 538 11.70 11.89 -11.93
C SER A 538 10.79 12.42 -13.04
N LYS A 539 11.00 11.99 -14.29
CA LYS A 539 10.19 12.40 -15.45
C LYS A 539 8.73 11.95 -15.32
N ILE A 540 8.50 10.75 -14.78
CA ILE A 540 7.15 10.25 -14.52
C ILE A 540 6.43 11.17 -13.53
N ARG A 541 7.07 11.51 -12.40
CA ARG A 541 6.50 12.42 -11.40
C ARG A 541 6.21 13.80 -11.98
N ASP A 542 7.10 14.33 -12.81
CA ASP A 542 6.91 15.60 -13.50
C ASP A 542 5.73 15.56 -14.48
N ALA A 543 5.57 14.47 -15.23
CA ALA A 543 4.44 14.26 -16.12
C ALA A 543 3.10 14.22 -15.36
N PHE A 544 3.05 13.53 -14.22
CA PHE A 544 1.87 13.54 -13.34
C PHE A 544 1.59 14.94 -12.75
N ALA A 545 2.63 15.71 -12.41
CA ALA A 545 2.46 17.09 -11.97
C ALA A 545 1.82 17.95 -13.08
N MET A 546 2.22 17.75 -14.34
CA MET A 546 1.59 18.43 -15.49
C MET A 546 0.10 18.07 -15.63
N VAL A 547 -0.29 16.81 -15.45
CA VAL A 547 -1.71 16.40 -15.48
C VAL A 547 -2.53 17.21 -14.47
N GLY A 548 -2.05 17.31 -13.22
CA GLY A 548 -2.72 18.09 -12.18
C GLY A 548 -2.86 19.56 -12.53
N GLN A 549 -1.82 20.16 -13.11
CA GLN A 549 -1.85 21.55 -13.59
C GLN A 549 -2.88 21.76 -14.72
N ARG A 550 -2.94 20.84 -15.69
CA ARG A 550 -3.92 20.92 -16.79
C ARG A 550 -5.35 20.75 -16.30
N VAL A 551 -5.60 19.81 -15.38
CA VAL A 551 -6.93 19.61 -14.78
C VAL A 551 -7.35 20.84 -13.96
N ALA A 552 -6.42 21.49 -13.27
CA ALA A 552 -6.70 22.72 -12.52
C ALA A 552 -7.02 23.92 -13.43
N ALA A 553 -6.48 23.95 -14.66
CA ALA A 553 -6.67 25.04 -15.61
C ALA A 553 -8.01 25.02 -16.36
N VAL A 554 -8.74 23.90 -16.34
CA VAL A 554 -10.05 23.78 -17.02
C VAL A 554 -11.10 24.63 -16.31
N ASP A 555 -11.82 25.45 -17.08
CA ASP A 555 -12.90 26.30 -16.57
C ASP A 555 -14.19 25.49 -16.34
N GLY A 556 -14.24 24.77 -15.22
CA GLY A 556 -15.39 23.94 -14.86
C GLY A 556 -16.67 24.72 -14.56
N ASN A 557 -16.59 26.02 -14.31
CA ASN A 557 -17.76 26.86 -14.04
C ASN A 557 -18.57 27.16 -15.32
N ALA A 558 -17.96 27.01 -16.49
CA ALA A 558 -18.64 27.11 -17.77
C ALA A 558 -19.55 25.90 -18.07
N LEU A 559 -19.51 24.85 -17.25
CA LEU A 559 -20.33 23.65 -17.37
C LEU A 559 -21.44 23.66 -16.30
N SER A 560 -22.70 23.71 -16.72
CA SER A 560 -23.86 23.69 -15.83
C SER A 560 -24.53 22.30 -15.77
N GLY A 561 -25.34 22.08 -14.72
CA GLY A 561 -26.13 20.87 -14.56
C GLY A 561 -25.29 19.59 -14.51
N ASP A 562 -25.75 18.55 -15.18
CA ASP A 562 -25.13 17.22 -15.16
C ASP A 562 -23.72 17.21 -15.77
N MET A 563 -23.45 18.02 -16.81
CA MET A 563 -22.10 18.14 -17.39
C MET A 563 -21.10 18.70 -16.38
N GLY A 564 -21.49 19.72 -15.61
CA GLY A 564 -20.65 20.27 -14.55
C GLY A 564 -20.40 19.26 -13.43
N ALA A 565 -21.40 18.44 -13.09
CA ALA A 565 -21.25 17.38 -12.10
C ALA A 565 -20.30 16.26 -12.56
N GLN A 566 -20.41 15.83 -13.83
CA GLN A 566 -19.49 14.85 -14.41
C GLN A 566 -18.06 15.38 -14.47
N TRP A 567 -17.87 16.64 -14.86
CA TRP A 567 -16.53 17.23 -14.88
C TRP A 567 -15.91 17.28 -13.48
N ARG A 568 -16.68 17.66 -12.44
CA ARG A 568 -16.16 17.68 -11.06
C ARG A 568 -15.71 16.30 -10.58
N GLU A 569 -16.42 15.23 -10.96
CA GLU A 569 -16.03 13.85 -10.67
C GLU A 569 -14.68 13.51 -11.34
N PHE A 570 -14.55 13.69 -12.65
CA PHE A 570 -13.30 13.39 -13.36
C PHE A 570 -12.13 14.29 -12.91
N ALA A 571 -12.40 15.56 -12.65
CA ALA A 571 -11.38 16.49 -12.14
C ALA A 571 -10.88 16.08 -10.75
N MET A 572 -11.76 15.54 -9.89
CA MET A 572 -11.36 14.97 -8.60
C MET A 572 -10.48 13.74 -8.81
N LEU A 573 -10.91 12.78 -9.63
CA LEU A 573 -10.17 11.53 -9.89
C LEU A 573 -8.78 11.81 -10.48
N LEU A 574 -8.68 12.62 -11.53
CA LEU A 574 -7.40 12.94 -12.18
C LEU A 574 -6.48 13.80 -11.30
N ARG A 575 -7.02 14.62 -10.39
CA ARG A 575 -6.20 15.31 -9.38
C ARG A 575 -5.62 14.35 -8.37
N ASN A 576 -6.40 13.35 -7.95
CA ASN A 576 -5.92 12.32 -7.05
C ASN A 576 -4.81 11.51 -7.72
N ASP A 577 -5.02 11.06 -8.97
CA ASP A 577 -4.01 10.36 -9.77
C ASP A 577 -2.72 11.18 -9.92
N SER A 578 -2.85 12.48 -10.17
CA SER A 578 -1.70 13.40 -10.26
C SER A 578 -0.91 13.50 -8.95
N VAL A 579 -1.59 13.53 -7.80
CA VAL A 579 -0.93 13.61 -6.48
C VAL A 579 -0.26 12.29 -6.13
N GLU A 580 -0.93 11.17 -6.36
CA GLU A 580 -0.33 9.84 -6.17
C GLU A 580 0.85 9.60 -7.11
N GLY A 581 0.72 10.05 -8.37
CA GLY A 581 1.76 9.96 -9.37
C GLY A 581 3.03 10.77 -9.05
N GLN A 582 2.88 11.89 -8.33
CA GLN A 582 4.04 12.65 -7.84
C GLN A 582 4.78 11.96 -6.68
N ASP A 583 4.10 11.05 -5.97
CA ASP A 583 4.63 10.34 -4.79
C ASP A 583 5.17 8.93 -5.11
N ILE A 584 5.12 8.49 -6.38
CA ILE A 584 5.63 7.20 -6.85
C ILE A 584 7.06 6.96 -6.37
N GLN A 585 7.33 5.81 -5.74
CA GLN A 585 8.69 5.44 -5.27
C GLN A 585 9.34 4.33 -6.11
N SER A 586 8.54 3.56 -6.84
CA SER A 586 8.99 2.44 -7.68
C SER A 586 8.36 2.49 -9.07
N LEU A 587 8.95 1.76 -10.04
CA LEU A 587 8.35 1.63 -11.37
C LEU A 587 7.04 0.85 -11.36
N GLN A 588 6.85 -0.03 -10.37
CA GLN A 588 5.60 -0.77 -10.19
C GLN A 588 4.46 0.15 -9.74
N ASP A 589 4.73 1.04 -8.78
CA ASP A 589 3.77 2.08 -8.39
C ASP A 589 3.40 2.93 -9.60
N ALA A 590 4.39 3.20 -10.46
CA ALA A 590 4.22 4.04 -11.63
C ALA A 590 3.23 3.46 -12.63
N ASP A 591 3.36 2.18 -13.01
CA ASP A 591 2.38 1.64 -13.94
C ASP A 591 1.02 1.31 -13.35
N ARG A 592 0.93 1.01 -12.05
CA ARG A 592 -0.36 0.95 -11.36
C ARG A 592 -1.13 2.28 -11.45
N VAL A 593 -0.48 3.40 -11.12
CA VAL A 593 -1.14 4.73 -11.16
C VAL A 593 -1.46 5.14 -12.59
N THR A 594 -0.56 4.84 -13.54
CA THR A 594 -0.75 5.15 -14.97
C THR A 594 -1.97 4.43 -15.55
N LEU A 595 -2.16 3.14 -15.23
CA LEU A 595 -3.30 2.36 -15.72
C LEU A 595 -4.65 2.98 -15.31
N VAL A 596 -4.76 3.38 -14.04
CA VAL A 596 -5.97 4.05 -13.53
C VAL A 596 -6.18 5.42 -14.16
N THR A 597 -5.09 6.19 -14.32
CA THR A 597 -5.15 7.51 -14.96
C THR A 597 -5.64 7.41 -16.40
N LYS A 598 -5.17 6.39 -17.14
CA LYS A 598 -5.61 6.08 -18.50
C LYS A 598 -7.09 5.75 -18.54
N GLU A 599 -7.58 4.92 -17.62
CA GLU A 599 -9.01 4.59 -17.52
C GLU A 599 -9.88 5.84 -17.28
N HIS A 600 -9.49 6.69 -16.32
CA HIS A 600 -10.18 7.94 -16.03
C HIS A 600 -10.19 8.88 -17.24
N ALA A 601 -9.06 8.99 -17.96
CA ALA A 601 -8.95 9.81 -19.17
C ALA A 601 -9.84 9.29 -20.32
N MET A 602 -9.89 7.97 -20.54
CA MET A 602 -10.77 7.36 -21.56
C MET A 602 -12.24 7.59 -21.23
N ARG A 603 -12.64 7.43 -19.96
CA ARG A 603 -14.01 7.68 -19.51
C ARG A 603 -14.40 9.16 -19.65
N LEU A 604 -13.49 10.07 -19.33
CA LEU A 604 -13.66 11.51 -19.57
C LEU A 604 -13.89 11.78 -21.06
N GLN A 605 -13.03 11.23 -21.92
CA GLN A 605 -13.13 11.42 -23.37
C GLN A 605 -14.47 10.94 -23.92
N LYS A 606 -14.91 9.73 -23.53
CA LYS A 606 -16.18 9.14 -23.94
C LYS A 606 -17.38 9.94 -23.43
N MET A 607 -17.36 10.38 -22.17
CA MET A 607 -18.47 11.13 -21.58
C MET A 607 -18.70 12.49 -22.24
N PHE A 608 -17.63 13.15 -22.66
CA PHE A 608 -17.66 14.50 -23.21
C PHE A 608 -17.57 14.55 -24.74
N GLY A 609 -17.49 13.40 -25.42
CA GLY A 609 -17.44 13.33 -26.89
C GLY A 609 -16.24 14.05 -27.50
N ILE A 610 -15.10 14.07 -26.80
CA ILE A 610 -13.93 14.84 -27.21
C ILE A 610 -13.11 14.01 -28.20
N SER A 611 -13.15 14.34 -29.48
CA SER A 611 -12.22 13.79 -30.48
C SER A 611 -10.92 14.61 -30.47
N HIS A 612 -9.79 13.92 -30.28
CA HIS A 612 -8.47 14.52 -30.42
C HIS A 612 -8.04 14.33 -31.87
N ALA A 613 -7.42 15.33 -32.50
CA ALA A 613 -6.84 15.15 -33.85
C ALA A 613 -5.75 14.06 -33.77
N GLY A 614 -6.06 12.85 -34.26
CA GLY A 614 -5.26 11.63 -34.09
C GLY A 614 -5.98 10.47 -33.39
N HIS A 615 -7.20 10.69 -32.87
CA HIS A 615 -8.10 9.67 -32.35
C HIS A 615 -9.56 10.15 -32.50
N GLU A 616 -10.18 9.82 -33.63
CA GLU A 616 -11.39 9.03 -33.49
C GLU A 616 -10.90 7.70 -32.91
N MET A 617 -11.33 7.33 -31.70
CA MET A 617 -11.40 5.91 -31.39
C MET A 617 -12.72 5.45 -31.95
N PRO A 618 -12.77 4.93 -33.19
CA PRO A 618 -13.89 4.11 -33.51
C PRO A 618 -13.80 2.90 -32.55
N GLU A 619 -14.88 2.65 -31.81
CA GLU A 619 -15.19 1.28 -31.38
C GLU A 619 -15.40 0.37 -32.63
N GLU A 620 -15.30 0.92 -33.84
CA GLU A 620 -15.23 0.19 -35.10
C GLU A 620 -13.81 -0.32 -35.36
N THR A 621 -13.74 -1.62 -35.57
CA THR A 621 -12.60 -2.32 -36.15
C THR A 621 -12.14 -1.59 -37.41
N LEU A 622 -10.87 -1.19 -37.46
CA LEU A 622 -10.25 -0.71 -38.70
C LEU A 622 -10.37 -1.81 -39.75
N ASP A 623 -10.72 -1.41 -40.97
CA ASP A 623 -10.69 -2.33 -42.10
C ASP A 623 -9.23 -2.63 -42.43
N VAL A 624 -8.84 -3.89 -42.22
CA VAL A 624 -7.45 -4.34 -42.39
C VAL A 624 -7.42 -5.66 -43.14
N PRO A 625 -6.39 -5.91 -43.97
CA PRO A 625 -6.29 -7.14 -44.74
C PRO A 625 -6.35 -8.38 -43.84
N MET A 626 -7.06 -9.42 -44.28
CA MET A 626 -7.14 -10.69 -43.55
C MET A 626 -5.75 -11.31 -43.28
N ALA A 627 -4.81 -11.14 -44.23
CA ALA A 627 -3.42 -11.56 -44.07
C ALA A 627 -2.70 -10.84 -42.92
N PHE A 628 -3.07 -9.59 -42.61
CA PHE A 628 -2.56 -8.87 -41.45
C PHE A 628 -3.20 -9.38 -40.15
N ARG A 629 -4.52 -9.57 -40.12
CA ARG A 629 -5.21 -10.17 -38.95
C ARG A 629 -4.65 -11.54 -38.57
N GLN A 630 -4.33 -12.38 -39.56
CA GLN A 630 -3.68 -13.69 -39.35
C GLN A 630 -2.27 -13.59 -38.78
N GLN A 631 -1.55 -12.49 -39.03
CA GLN A 631 -0.23 -12.27 -38.43
C GLN A 631 -0.35 -11.85 -36.96
N LEU A 632 -1.38 -11.06 -36.60
CA LEU A 632 -1.65 -10.67 -35.21
C LEU A 632 -1.96 -11.88 -34.31
N ASP A 633 -2.61 -12.91 -34.86
CA ASP A 633 -2.87 -14.17 -34.14
C ASP A 633 -1.58 -14.83 -33.61
N ARG A 634 -0.42 -14.58 -34.22
CA ARG A 634 0.88 -15.12 -33.76
C ARG A 634 1.33 -14.54 -32.41
N LEU A 635 0.74 -13.42 -31.98
CA LEU A 635 0.99 -12.81 -30.67
C LEU A 635 0.27 -13.57 -29.54
N LEU A 636 -0.87 -14.19 -29.84
CA LEU A 636 -1.74 -14.81 -28.83
C LEU A 636 -1.08 -15.98 -28.07
N PRO A 637 -0.42 -16.96 -28.71
CA PRO A 637 0.19 -18.07 -27.99
C PRO A 637 1.25 -17.61 -26.98
N ALA A 638 2.09 -16.65 -27.38
CA ALA A 638 3.11 -16.09 -26.52
C ALA A 638 2.50 -15.32 -25.35
N TYR A 639 1.50 -14.47 -25.61
CA TYR A 639 0.75 -13.76 -24.56
C TYR A 639 0.10 -14.71 -23.56
N LEU A 640 -0.60 -15.74 -24.03
CA LEU A 640 -1.28 -16.71 -23.18
C LEU A 640 -0.27 -17.52 -22.33
N ALA A 641 0.90 -17.87 -22.89
CA ALA A 641 1.97 -18.53 -22.15
C ALA A 641 2.51 -17.66 -21.00
N ILE A 642 2.62 -16.34 -21.21
CA ILE A 642 2.98 -15.39 -20.14
C ILE A 642 1.92 -15.43 -19.04
N GLY A 643 0.64 -15.27 -19.40
CA GLY A 643 -0.48 -15.29 -18.46
C GLY A 643 -0.57 -16.59 -17.66
N ASP A 644 -0.43 -17.75 -18.32
CA ASP A 644 -0.46 -19.07 -17.67
C ASP A 644 0.74 -19.29 -16.74
N GLY A 645 1.92 -18.79 -17.13
CA GLY A 645 3.12 -18.79 -16.29
C GLY A 645 2.89 -18.02 -15.00
N LEU A 646 2.35 -16.79 -15.11
CA LEU A 646 2.05 -15.92 -13.97
C LEU A 646 0.92 -16.46 -13.09
N ALA A 647 -0.12 -17.06 -13.69
CA ALA A 647 -1.19 -17.73 -12.98
C ALA A 647 -0.71 -18.97 -12.21
N SER A 648 0.43 -19.54 -12.61
CA SER A 648 1.04 -20.71 -11.96
C SER A 648 2.25 -20.35 -11.09
N ASP A 649 2.50 -19.06 -10.83
CA ASP A 649 3.67 -18.54 -10.11
C ASP A 649 5.04 -18.98 -10.70
N LYS A 650 5.09 -19.28 -12.01
CA LYS A 650 6.27 -19.78 -12.73
C LYS A 650 6.92 -18.70 -13.59
N VAL A 651 7.84 -17.93 -13.01
CA VAL A 651 8.56 -16.84 -13.67
C VAL A 651 9.31 -17.30 -14.93
N ALA A 652 9.95 -18.48 -14.90
CA ALA A 652 10.69 -18.99 -16.07
C ALA A 652 9.79 -19.27 -17.28
N THR A 653 8.57 -19.79 -17.05
CA THR A 653 7.58 -20.02 -18.11
C THR A 653 7.09 -18.69 -18.69
N ALA A 654 6.83 -17.72 -17.82
CA ALA A 654 6.44 -16.38 -18.25
C ALA A 654 7.56 -15.70 -19.05
N ALA A 655 8.81 -15.77 -18.61
CA ALA A 655 9.97 -15.19 -19.30
C ALA A 655 10.16 -15.79 -20.70
N SER A 656 10.03 -17.11 -20.86
CA SER A 656 10.09 -17.73 -22.17
C SER A 656 8.97 -17.25 -23.11
N GLY A 657 7.78 -16.98 -22.58
CA GLY A 657 6.68 -16.38 -23.34
C GLY A 657 6.99 -14.94 -23.78
N VAL A 658 7.68 -14.15 -22.96
CA VAL A 658 8.12 -12.79 -23.30
C VAL A 658 9.10 -12.80 -24.48
N ASP A 659 10.07 -13.72 -24.48
CA ASP A 659 11.02 -13.86 -25.59
C ASP A 659 10.32 -14.23 -26.90
N GLN A 660 9.35 -15.15 -26.83
CA GLN A 660 8.53 -15.53 -27.98
C GLN A 660 7.67 -14.38 -28.48
N LEU A 661 7.10 -13.58 -27.57
CA LEU A 661 6.29 -12.42 -27.91
C LEU A 661 7.11 -11.36 -28.64
N HIS A 662 8.33 -11.09 -28.16
CA HIS A 662 9.27 -10.18 -28.79
C HIS A 662 9.63 -10.62 -30.22
N GLN A 663 9.87 -11.92 -30.42
CA GLN A 663 10.16 -12.47 -31.75
C GLN A 663 8.95 -12.38 -32.68
N SER A 664 7.75 -12.75 -32.21
CA SER A 664 6.52 -12.68 -33.00
C SER A 664 6.21 -11.24 -33.41
N LEU A 665 6.37 -10.26 -32.51
CA LEU A 665 6.13 -8.85 -32.79
C LEU A 665 7.00 -8.32 -33.93
N ASN A 666 8.30 -8.64 -33.92
CA ASN A 666 9.25 -8.22 -34.94
C ASN A 666 9.05 -8.91 -36.30
N SER A 667 8.21 -9.95 -36.36
CA SER A 667 7.95 -10.73 -37.59
C SER A 667 6.72 -10.26 -38.37
N ILE A 668 5.97 -9.27 -37.87
CA ILE A 668 4.75 -8.78 -38.49
C ILE A 668 5.09 -7.88 -39.68
N ASP A 669 4.61 -8.27 -40.86
CA ASP A 669 4.76 -7.52 -42.10
C ASP A 669 3.64 -6.47 -42.25
N THR A 670 4.06 -5.22 -42.45
CA THR A 670 3.19 -4.04 -42.55
C THR A 670 3.11 -3.49 -43.98
N SER A 671 3.77 -4.12 -44.96
CA SER A 671 3.90 -3.61 -46.32
C SER A 671 2.57 -3.49 -47.09
N GLY A 672 1.54 -4.22 -46.67
CA GLY A 672 0.20 -4.22 -47.26
C GLY A 672 -0.84 -3.36 -46.53
N LEU A 673 -0.44 -2.50 -45.60
CA LEU A 673 -1.34 -1.62 -44.85
C LEU A 673 -1.44 -0.24 -45.48
N ASP A 674 -2.62 0.35 -45.43
CA ASP A 674 -2.82 1.75 -45.78
C ASP A 674 -2.03 2.68 -44.84
N ASP A 675 -1.60 3.85 -45.32
CA ASP A 675 -0.74 4.80 -44.58
C ASP A 675 -1.26 5.16 -43.18
N VAL A 676 -2.58 5.28 -43.01
CA VAL A 676 -3.21 5.59 -41.72
C VAL A 676 -3.10 4.42 -40.76
N VAL A 677 -3.40 3.21 -41.25
CA VAL A 677 -3.33 1.96 -40.49
C VAL A 677 -1.87 1.63 -40.14
N ALA A 678 -0.94 1.82 -41.08
CA ALA A 678 0.48 1.61 -40.87
C ALA A 678 1.06 2.55 -39.80
N LYS A 679 0.71 3.84 -39.82
CA LYS A 679 1.10 4.80 -38.78
C LYS A 679 0.52 4.43 -37.42
N ARG A 680 -0.75 3.99 -37.39
CA ARG A 680 -1.38 3.53 -36.15
C ARG A 680 -0.65 2.31 -35.59
N TRP A 681 -0.45 1.28 -36.40
CA TRP A 681 0.28 0.07 -36.01
C TRP A 681 1.71 0.35 -35.55
N ALA A 682 2.41 1.29 -36.19
CA ALA A 682 3.75 1.69 -35.76
C ALA A 682 3.77 2.32 -34.35
N SER A 683 2.67 2.97 -33.93
CA SER A 683 2.51 3.47 -32.56
C SER A 683 2.32 2.31 -31.58
N GLU A 684 1.39 1.40 -31.85
CA GLU A 684 1.10 0.25 -30.97
C GLU A 684 2.28 -0.72 -30.88
N THR A 685 3.03 -0.89 -31.98
CA THR A 685 4.26 -1.70 -31.99
C THR A 685 5.32 -1.11 -31.07
N ARG A 686 5.45 0.23 -31.03
CA ARG A 686 6.41 0.90 -30.13
C ARG A 686 6.05 0.64 -28.67
N SER A 687 4.77 0.80 -28.32
CA SER A 687 4.24 0.49 -26.98
C SER A 687 4.46 -0.98 -26.61
N LEU A 688 4.09 -1.92 -27.49
CA LEU A 688 4.31 -3.34 -27.25
C LEU A 688 5.79 -3.69 -27.09
N SER A 689 6.68 -3.12 -27.91
CA SER A 689 8.12 -3.33 -27.79
C SER A 689 8.65 -2.79 -26.46
N SER A 690 8.19 -1.62 -26.01
CA SER A 690 8.61 -1.03 -24.73
C SER A 690 8.13 -1.88 -23.54
N ILE A 691 6.86 -2.32 -23.56
CA ILE A 691 6.29 -3.21 -22.54
C ILE A 691 7.01 -4.57 -22.52
N THR A 692 7.29 -5.15 -23.69
CA THR A 692 7.98 -6.45 -23.80
C THR A 692 9.42 -6.35 -23.30
N ALA A 693 10.15 -5.28 -23.63
CA ALA A 693 11.50 -5.03 -23.13
C ALA A 693 11.51 -4.87 -21.60
N ARG A 694 10.43 -4.31 -21.04
CA ARG A 694 10.27 -4.12 -19.60
C ARG A 694 9.92 -5.42 -18.88
N LEU A 695 9.04 -6.24 -19.47
CA LEU A 695 8.76 -7.61 -19.03
C LEU A 695 10.04 -8.47 -19.00
N ALA A 696 10.91 -8.33 -20.00
CA ALA A 696 12.18 -9.07 -20.06
C ALA A 696 13.18 -8.64 -18.96
N LYS A 697 13.06 -7.41 -18.45
CA LYS A 697 13.89 -6.88 -17.35
C LYS A 697 13.33 -7.15 -15.96
N ALA A 698 12.11 -7.67 -15.84
CA ALA A 698 11.48 -7.93 -14.54
C ALA A 698 12.27 -8.99 -13.75
N THR A 699 12.67 -8.65 -12.52
CA THR A 699 13.53 -9.49 -11.66
C THR A 699 12.75 -10.39 -10.71
N ASP A 700 11.47 -10.10 -10.49
CA ASP A 700 10.60 -10.81 -9.57
C ASP A 700 9.17 -10.95 -10.14
N LEU A 701 8.37 -11.78 -9.48
CA LEU A 701 7.02 -12.13 -9.91
C LEU A 701 6.07 -10.92 -9.88
N GLU A 702 6.30 -9.98 -8.97
CA GLU A 702 5.44 -8.82 -8.77
C GLU A 702 5.63 -7.78 -9.87
N ALA A 703 6.88 -7.45 -10.18
CA ALA A 703 7.26 -6.62 -11.32
C ALA A 703 6.74 -7.21 -12.64
N MET A 704 6.82 -8.53 -12.80
CA MET A 704 6.33 -9.21 -14.00
C MET A 704 4.80 -9.15 -14.14
N ARG A 705 4.06 -9.22 -13.03
CA ARG A 705 2.60 -9.04 -13.00
C ARG A 705 2.17 -7.62 -13.35
N SER A 706 2.87 -6.61 -12.83
CA SER A 706 2.61 -5.20 -13.16
C SER A 706 2.80 -4.95 -14.65
N ALA A 707 3.93 -5.37 -15.21
CA ALA A 707 4.22 -5.21 -16.63
C ALA A 707 3.26 -6.05 -17.51
N PHE A 708 2.81 -7.22 -17.04
CA PHE A 708 1.81 -8.01 -17.75
C PHE A 708 0.44 -7.31 -17.81
N ALA A 709 0.05 -6.53 -16.80
CA ALA A 709 -1.19 -5.76 -16.86
C ALA A 709 -1.16 -4.74 -18.00
N LEU A 710 -0.03 -4.05 -18.19
CA LEU A 710 0.16 -3.15 -19.34
C LEU A 710 0.09 -3.91 -20.67
N LEU A 711 0.78 -5.05 -20.76
CA LEU A 711 0.74 -5.89 -21.97
C LEU A 711 -0.69 -6.33 -22.30
N SER A 712 -1.43 -6.70 -21.28
CA SER A 712 -2.81 -7.16 -21.39
C SER A 712 -3.74 -6.06 -21.91
N ASP A 713 -3.66 -4.86 -21.34
CA ASP A 713 -4.43 -3.71 -21.79
C ASP A 713 -4.09 -3.31 -23.24
N GLU A 714 -2.80 -3.33 -23.60
CA GLU A 714 -2.33 -3.04 -24.95
C GLU A 714 -2.83 -4.09 -25.95
N LEU A 715 -2.79 -5.38 -25.61
CA LEU A 715 -3.25 -6.43 -26.50
C LEU A 715 -4.78 -6.40 -26.68
N ILE A 716 -5.54 -6.07 -25.64
CA ILE A 716 -7.00 -5.85 -25.73
C ILE A 716 -7.28 -4.65 -26.65
N THR A 717 -6.46 -3.60 -26.57
CA THR A 717 -6.56 -2.41 -27.42
C THR A 717 -6.32 -2.77 -28.89
N ILE A 718 -5.26 -3.53 -29.18
CA ILE A 718 -4.96 -4.06 -30.53
C ILE A 718 -6.09 -4.94 -31.05
N GLN A 719 -6.63 -5.81 -30.20
CA GLN A 719 -7.74 -6.69 -30.55
C GLN A 719 -9.00 -5.90 -30.95
N ARG A 720 -9.33 -4.84 -30.21
CA ARG A 720 -10.49 -3.98 -30.52
C ARG A 720 -10.29 -3.16 -31.79
N MET A 721 -9.07 -2.70 -32.06
CA MET A 721 -8.77 -1.85 -33.23
C MET A 721 -8.58 -2.62 -34.53
N PHE A 722 -7.77 -3.68 -34.53
CA PHE A 722 -7.38 -4.38 -35.76
C PHE A 722 -8.13 -5.71 -35.93
N GLY A 723 -8.53 -6.32 -34.82
CA GLY A 723 -9.16 -7.63 -34.79
C GLY A 723 -8.18 -8.78 -35.04
N PHE A 724 -8.30 -9.83 -34.23
CA PHE A 724 -7.68 -11.13 -34.43
C PHE A 724 -8.56 -11.98 -35.35
N HIS A 725 -7.92 -12.82 -36.16
CA HIS A 725 -8.61 -13.72 -37.07
C HIS A 725 -9.19 -14.94 -36.35
N SER A 726 -8.60 -15.33 -35.22
CA SER A 726 -8.80 -16.61 -34.56
C SER A 726 -10.27 -17.04 -34.40
N GLY A 727 -10.59 -18.24 -34.91
CA GLY A 727 -11.87 -18.94 -34.69
C GLY A 727 -11.99 -19.60 -33.30
N SER A 728 -11.00 -19.42 -32.44
CA SER A 728 -11.03 -19.83 -31.03
C SER A 728 -11.67 -18.73 -30.18
N GLN A 729 -12.67 -19.08 -29.39
CA GLN A 729 -13.38 -18.17 -28.50
C GLN A 729 -12.43 -17.64 -27.40
N LEU A 730 -12.03 -16.38 -27.51
CA LEU A 730 -11.31 -15.67 -26.44
C LEU A 730 -12.31 -15.15 -25.40
N PHE A 731 -11.88 -15.10 -24.15
CA PHE A 731 -12.63 -14.53 -23.03
C PHE A 731 -11.89 -13.32 -22.48
N GLU A 732 -12.61 -12.24 -22.25
CA GLU A 732 -12.16 -11.08 -21.47
C GLU A 732 -12.57 -11.32 -20.01
N LEU A 733 -11.57 -11.40 -19.13
CA LEU A 733 -11.75 -11.55 -17.70
C LEU A 733 -11.30 -10.30 -16.97
N HIS A 734 -11.96 -9.97 -15.86
CA HIS A 734 -11.60 -8.85 -15.00
C HIS A 734 -11.45 -9.31 -13.54
N CYS A 735 -10.44 -8.77 -12.85
CA CYS A 735 -10.22 -8.99 -11.43
C CYS A 735 -10.26 -7.63 -10.73
N PRO A 736 -11.29 -7.33 -9.91
CA PRO A 736 -11.47 -6.01 -9.29
C PRO A 736 -10.49 -5.77 -8.15
N MET A 737 -9.89 -6.83 -7.59
CA MET A 737 -8.95 -6.73 -6.48
C MET A 737 -7.53 -6.44 -6.95
N ALA A 738 -7.20 -6.69 -8.22
CA ALA A 738 -5.85 -6.52 -8.74
C ALA A 738 -5.32 -5.11 -8.46
N PHE A 739 -4.03 -5.05 -8.11
CA PHE A 739 -3.30 -3.81 -7.81
C PHE A 739 -3.99 -2.93 -6.74
N ASP A 740 -4.29 -3.54 -5.59
CA ASP A 740 -4.89 -2.91 -4.41
C ASP A 740 -6.32 -2.38 -4.62
N GLY A 741 -7.14 -3.15 -5.34
CA GLY A 741 -8.55 -2.82 -5.56
C GLY A 741 -8.82 -1.86 -6.73
N ARG A 742 -7.84 -1.70 -7.63
CA ARG A 742 -7.97 -0.86 -8.83
C ARG A 742 -8.53 -1.61 -10.02
N GLY A 743 -8.33 -2.92 -10.06
CA GLY A 743 -8.84 -3.76 -11.13
C GLY A 743 -7.81 -3.98 -12.24
N ALA A 744 -7.91 -5.12 -12.92
CA ALA A 744 -7.14 -5.40 -14.13
C ALA A 744 -7.85 -6.42 -15.01
N THR A 745 -7.67 -6.29 -16.33
CA THR A 745 -8.35 -7.11 -17.34
C THR A 745 -7.34 -7.97 -18.10
N TRP A 746 -7.71 -9.21 -18.41
CA TRP A 746 -6.88 -10.11 -19.23
C TRP A 746 -7.67 -11.01 -20.17
N LEU A 747 -6.95 -11.56 -21.17
CA LEU A 747 -7.51 -12.47 -22.15
C LEU A 747 -7.15 -13.92 -21.83
N GLN A 748 -8.09 -14.84 -22.02
CA GLN A 748 -7.88 -16.29 -21.95
C GLN A 748 -8.57 -17.03 -23.09
N SER A 749 -8.12 -18.25 -23.36
CA SER A 749 -8.67 -19.13 -24.39
C SER A 749 -9.89 -19.95 -23.94
N ASN A 750 -10.31 -19.82 -22.68
CA ASN A 750 -11.46 -20.52 -22.10
C ASN A 750 -12.07 -19.73 -20.94
N ASP A 751 -13.22 -20.18 -20.44
CA ASP A 751 -13.98 -19.57 -19.35
C ASP A 751 -13.51 -19.99 -17.94
N THR A 752 -12.55 -20.92 -17.84
CA THR A 752 -12.01 -21.37 -16.55
C THR A 752 -11.02 -20.34 -16.04
N VAL A 753 -11.48 -19.52 -15.09
CA VAL A 753 -10.70 -18.43 -14.49
C VAL A 753 -9.34 -18.92 -13.98
N ARG A 754 -8.26 -18.39 -14.57
CA ARG A 754 -6.90 -18.50 -14.05
C ARG A 754 -6.28 -17.10 -13.94
N ASN A 755 -6.31 -16.55 -12.73
CA ASN A 755 -5.91 -15.18 -12.47
C ASN A 755 -4.37 -15.01 -12.51
N PRO A 756 -3.80 -14.27 -13.49
CA PRO A 756 -2.36 -14.08 -13.61
C PRO A 756 -1.78 -13.12 -12.55
N TYR A 757 -2.61 -12.25 -11.96
CA TYR A 757 -2.19 -11.22 -11.01
C TYR A 757 -2.03 -11.75 -9.58
N TYR A 758 -2.75 -12.83 -9.22
CA TYR A 758 -2.69 -13.43 -7.87
C TYR A 758 -2.16 -14.86 -7.84
N GLY A 759 -2.05 -15.53 -9.00
CA GLY A 759 -1.49 -16.88 -9.10
C GLY A 759 -2.16 -17.86 -8.14
N GLY A 760 -1.36 -18.68 -7.44
CA GLY A 760 -1.86 -19.70 -6.51
C GLY A 760 -2.68 -19.15 -5.34
N SER A 761 -2.54 -17.87 -4.99
CA SER A 761 -3.24 -17.28 -3.84
C SER A 761 -4.74 -17.03 -4.11
N MET A 762 -5.12 -16.62 -5.33
CA MET A 762 -6.50 -16.35 -5.73
C MET A 762 -6.78 -16.76 -7.19
N LEU A 763 -6.36 -17.98 -7.57
CA LEU A 763 -6.35 -18.43 -8.96
C LEU A 763 -7.72 -18.33 -9.67
N LYS A 764 -8.81 -18.54 -8.94
CA LYS A 764 -10.18 -18.60 -9.50
C LYS A 764 -10.97 -17.29 -9.35
N CYS A 765 -10.30 -16.19 -8.98
CA CYS A 765 -10.98 -14.91 -8.74
C CYS A 765 -11.08 -14.07 -10.03
N ALA A 766 -12.31 -13.85 -10.50
CA ALA A 766 -12.69 -12.88 -11.51
C ALA A 766 -14.14 -12.43 -11.26
N ASP A 767 -14.47 -11.17 -11.53
CA ASP A 767 -15.84 -10.64 -11.39
C ASP A 767 -16.59 -10.53 -12.73
N LYS A 768 -15.86 -10.56 -13.84
CA LYS A 768 -16.38 -10.63 -15.21
C LYS A 768 -15.66 -11.73 -15.97
N VAL A 769 -16.41 -12.53 -16.71
CA VAL A 769 -15.92 -13.50 -17.71
C VAL A 769 -16.85 -13.39 -18.91
N ALA A 770 -16.41 -12.71 -19.97
CA ALA A 770 -17.24 -12.44 -21.13
C ALA A 770 -16.56 -12.96 -22.40
N PRO A 771 -17.28 -13.63 -23.32
CA PRO A 771 -16.71 -13.97 -24.62
C PRO A 771 -16.42 -12.70 -25.40
N LEU A 772 -15.25 -12.62 -26.02
CA LEU A 772 -14.91 -11.53 -26.91
C LEU A 772 -15.69 -11.68 -28.21
N ILE A 773 -16.48 -10.67 -28.57
CA ILE A 773 -17.24 -10.66 -29.82
C ILE A 773 -16.24 -10.48 -30.97
N THR A 774 -16.05 -11.52 -31.79
CA THR A 774 -15.27 -11.43 -33.04
C THR A 774 -16.15 -10.84 -34.14
N ALA A 775 -15.59 -9.96 -34.97
CA ALA A 775 -16.33 -9.32 -36.06
C ALA A 775 -16.87 -10.38 -37.05
N PRO A 776 -18.08 -10.20 -37.63
CA PRO A 776 -18.59 -11.12 -38.64
C PRO A 776 -17.69 -11.14 -39.88
N PRO A 777 -17.55 -12.28 -40.58
CA PRO A 777 -16.81 -12.32 -41.83
C PRO A 777 -17.46 -11.40 -42.89
N PRO A 778 -16.68 -10.79 -43.79
CA PRO A 778 -17.22 -9.89 -44.81
C PRO A 778 -18.21 -10.65 -45.71
N ARG A 779 -19.34 -10.02 -46.03
CA ARG A 779 -20.33 -10.57 -46.98
C ARG A 779 -19.67 -10.69 -48.35
N GLY A 780 -19.21 -11.88 -48.69
CA GLY A 780 -18.79 -12.23 -50.04
C GLY A 780 -19.98 -12.12 -51.00
N GLY A 781 -19.85 -11.29 -52.03
CA GLY A 781 -20.83 -11.19 -53.11
C GLY A 781 -20.82 -12.47 -53.94
N GLU A 782 -21.78 -13.36 -53.68
CA GLU A 782 -22.07 -14.50 -54.53
C GLU A 782 -23.13 -14.08 -55.55
N HIS A 783 -22.68 -13.77 -56.77
CA HIS A 783 -23.54 -13.67 -57.93
C HIS A 783 -24.00 -15.08 -58.32
N ASP A 784 -25.14 -15.51 -57.78
CA ASP A 784 -25.85 -16.69 -58.26
C ASP A 784 -26.41 -16.41 -59.65
N LYS A 785 -25.72 -16.93 -60.67
CA LYS A 785 -26.28 -17.09 -62.02
C LYS A 785 -27.13 -18.35 -62.01
N HIS A 786 -28.45 -18.16 -61.93
CA HIS A 786 -29.41 -19.16 -62.36
C HIS A 786 -29.15 -19.51 -63.84
N ASN A 787 -28.88 -20.78 -64.11
CA ASN A 787 -29.03 -21.35 -65.44
C ASN A 787 -29.96 -22.56 -65.34
N HIS A 788 -31.07 -22.50 -66.07
CA HIS A 788 -32.02 -23.59 -66.23
C HIS A 788 -31.44 -24.66 -67.15
N GLY A 789 -31.54 -25.92 -66.72
CA GLY A 789 -31.24 -27.12 -67.49
C GLY A 789 -31.66 -28.35 -66.72
#